data_AF-A0A352N8Q3-F1
#
_entry.id   AF-A0A352N8Q3-F1
#
_cell.length_a   1.000
_cell.length_b   1.000
_cell.length_c   1.000
_cell.angle_alpha   90.00
_cell.angle_beta   90.00
_cell.angle_gamma   90.00
#
_symmetry.space_group_name_H-M   'P 1'
#
loop_
_entity.id
_entity.type
_entity.pdbx_description
1 polymer ?
#
loop_
_entity_poly.entity_id
_entity_poly.type
_entity_poly.pdbx_seq_one_letter_code
_entity_poly.pdbx_strand_id
1 'polypeptide(L)'
;MMSSNHSVLGTSTYTYDGHGRLFSQLANVRGANTYPAKYCSKAKIPSNDWDSYDPVGRMKTLSDGNGSATTWNYDPQRGFMTSKAYADGSSISYTYNADGSVSTRNWARGIVTTYAYNAAGELTGVTYGGAAASPVTFTRDLFGRPTTITDGTGSRTLSYNNDFTISSETIPNIAGHSVSYGYDNLGRRNAMSLQNGGTALNTANYTYDGMSRLASVGNGTNTASYTRISGSSLLSTTTIGNLTTTRAYDNLNRLTSISSVSPASTMSYSYVYNNSDQRSRVNLSDGSYWVYKYDQYGQVVGAHKYSAAGVAVPGQQFDYAFDTIGNRKVEKRNGNVFEYKANELNQYSQRTVPGSVNITGSADETAEVRIQKASDNMIFKPDRLGKYYSKGFALDNSAAPVDETFNIFAVKYDPAQQKDIVAKLVERMFLAKTPEVFSHDPDGNLTSDGRFTYTWDGENRLVSIESRTGVSPVSKVKLDFSYDYMGRRVSKTVYSWVNNAWQVSKAEKYAYDGWNCIAKFNASNALQESYLWGEDLSGSLQGAGGVGGLLAVSIPSTSSTYVPVYDGNGNVMAYVDASNGNKVAEYEYDAFGRTIVKAGVKADDMAYKFSTKYLDSETGDYYYGYRYYNADTGRWLGRDPIQEQGFRLNQYIRTQDNTCDSYIFIKNNSISSYDILGLLTFSATLVYPKTGLANETKLAPAAAYAKDLFKKFGIDFQFTYKMVQDSYTEYTPAWGWVPWWTYYEMKEISAPSYENGEKTIGYLSSKLAISNPVLFTDFFGYRAYTFYTKGVIILYGLGTPSNEKTGQIIVHELLAHYYSGYKHSLADDPAWKGWEQFITQSEMEKWEEKISCQVAEWIRKNGGNPDPKYIGK
;
A
#
# COMPACT_ATOMS: atom_id res chain seq x y z
N MET A 1 -23.69 -13.20 50.35
CA MET A 1 -22.55 -13.32 51.30
C MET A 1 -21.55 -14.26 50.64
N MET A 2 -20.33 -13.92 50.25
CA MET A 2 -19.43 -12.81 50.59
C MET A 2 -19.00 -12.04 49.33
N SER A 3 -18.82 -10.73 49.50
CA SER A 3 -18.05 -9.84 48.65
C SER A 3 -16.57 -10.17 48.70
N SER A 4 -15.86 -10.05 47.58
CA SER A 4 -14.46 -9.62 47.59
C SER A 4 -14.22 -8.64 46.45
N ASN A 5 -14.24 -7.37 46.83
CA ASN A 5 -13.71 -6.23 46.08
C ASN A 5 -12.23 -6.46 45.79
N HIS A 6 -11.81 -6.37 44.51
CA HIS A 6 -10.45 -5.99 44.17
C HIS A 6 -10.46 -5.11 42.91
N SER A 7 -10.36 -3.80 43.13
CA SER A 7 -9.91 -2.82 42.15
C SER A 7 -8.40 -2.97 41.96
N VAL A 8 -7.92 -3.29 40.76
CA VAL A 8 -6.50 -3.15 40.42
C VAL A 8 -6.36 -2.62 38.99
N LEU A 9 -5.89 -1.37 38.87
CA LEU A 9 -5.52 -0.73 37.62
C LEU A 9 -4.17 -1.29 37.15
N GLY A 10 -4.10 -1.84 35.94
CA GLY A 10 -2.82 -2.17 35.29
C GLY A 10 -2.13 -0.89 34.85
N THR A 11 -0.82 -0.77 35.08
CA THR A 11 -0.02 0.40 34.67
C THR A 11 0.89 -0.01 33.52
N SER A 12 0.74 0.63 32.36
CA SER A 12 1.73 0.57 31.27
C SER A 12 2.77 1.65 31.51
N THR A 13 4.05 1.28 31.57
CA THR A 13 5.13 2.27 31.74
C THR A 13 5.79 2.54 30.39
N TYR A 14 5.74 3.78 29.94
CA TYR A 14 6.46 4.27 28.76
C TYR A 14 7.58 5.17 29.27
N THR A 15 8.83 4.84 28.94
CA THR A 15 9.94 5.77 29.18
C THR A 15 10.27 6.45 27.88
N TYR A 16 10.44 7.76 27.90
CA TYR A 16 10.84 8.56 26.75
C TYR A 16 12.25 9.10 26.96
N ASP A 17 12.99 9.32 25.88
CA ASP A 17 14.25 10.05 25.95
C ASP A 17 14.03 11.56 26.14
N GLY A 18 15.12 12.32 26.32
CA GLY A 18 15.08 13.78 26.49
C GLY A 18 14.50 14.58 25.31
N HIS A 19 14.16 13.91 24.19
CA HIS A 19 13.54 14.48 23.00
C HIS A 19 12.09 14.00 22.80
N GLY A 20 11.50 13.32 23.79
CA GLY A 20 10.10 12.88 23.74
C GLY A 20 9.87 11.61 22.90
N ARG A 21 10.91 10.85 22.57
CA ARG A 21 10.82 9.60 21.77
C ARG A 21 10.76 8.39 22.69
N LEU A 22 9.97 7.37 22.33
CA LEU A 22 9.76 6.18 23.17
C LEU A 22 11.05 5.35 23.30
N PHE A 23 11.62 5.32 24.51
CA PHE A 23 12.86 4.63 24.87
C PHE A 23 12.63 3.20 25.39
N SER A 24 11.53 2.95 26.09
CA SER A 24 11.13 1.59 26.50
C SER A 24 9.63 1.52 26.79
N GLN A 25 9.05 0.34 26.59
CA GLN A 25 7.67 0.05 26.99
C GLN A 25 7.65 -1.18 27.90
N LEU A 26 7.09 -1.03 29.10
CA LEU A 26 6.77 -2.14 29.98
C LEU A 26 5.25 -2.33 30.00
N ALA A 27 4.76 -3.34 29.28
CA ALA A 27 3.35 -3.75 29.31
C ALA A 27 3.19 -4.96 30.26
N ASN A 28 2.72 -4.73 31.48
CA ASN A 28 2.26 -5.82 32.35
C ASN A 28 0.77 -6.03 32.10
N VAL A 29 0.42 -7.09 31.38
CA VAL A 29 -0.97 -7.56 31.30
C VAL A 29 -1.00 -9.01 31.75
N ARG A 30 -1.57 -9.27 32.93
CA ARG A 30 -2.04 -10.60 33.28
C ARG A 30 -3.28 -10.55 34.17
N GLY A 31 -4.33 -11.25 33.74
CA GLY A 31 -5.29 -11.91 34.61
C GLY A 31 -6.61 -11.20 34.90
N ALA A 32 -7.55 -11.21 33.96
CA ALA A 32 -8.98 -11.38 34.27
C ALA A 32 -9.61 -12.21 33.15
N ASN A 33 -10.52 -13.12 33.51
CA ASN A 33 -11.09 -14.19 32.67
C ASN A 33 -11.94 -13.73 31.46
N THR A 34 -11.37 -12.93 30.56
CA THR A 34 -11.95 -12.62 29.25
C THR A 34 -10.87 -12.73 28.19
N TYR A 35 -11.04 -13.72 27.31
CA TYR A 35 -10.09 -14.13 26.30
C TYR A 35 -10.29 -13.36 24.97
N PRO A 36 -9.21 -13.10 24.20
CA PRO A 36 -7.79 -13.23 24.53
C PRO A 36 -7.11 -11.90 24.88
N ALA A 37 -6.18 -11.99 25.83
CA ALA A 37 -5.22 -10.96 26.23
C ALA A 37 -4.05 -10.89 25.23
N LYS A 38 -3.73 -9.68 24.76
CA LYS A 38 -2.53 -9.40 23.97
C LYS A 38 -1.30 -9.53 24.86
N TYR A 39 -0.54 -10.61 24.70
CA TYR A 39 0.77 -10.74 25.33
C TYR A 39 1.79 -9.93 24.53
N CYS A 40 2.04 -8.69 24.92
CA CYS A 40 3.33 -8.07 24.60
C CYS A 40 4.37 -8.72 25.51
N SER A 41 5.22 -9.57 24.96
CA SER A 41 6.41 -10.08 25.65
C SER A 41 7.28 -8.90 26.12
N LYS A 42 8.08 -9.11 27.18
CA LYS A 42 9.13 -8.18 27.63
C LYS A 42 10.11 -7.94 26.48
N ALA A 43 9.80 -7.02 25.57
CA ALA A 43 10.80 -6.42 24.71
C ALA A 43 11.43 -5.29 25.53
N LYS A 44 12.56 -5.57 26.16
CA LYS A 44 13.56 -4.52 26.31
C LYS A 44 13.79 -4.06 24.87
N ILE A 45 13.32 -2.88 24.47
CA ILE A 45 13.83 -2.24 23.25
C ILE A 45 15.32 -2.28 23.48
N PRO A 46 16.08 -3.11 22.76
CA PRO A 46 17.49 -3.15 23.05
C PRO A 46 17.97 -1.72 22.74
N SER A 47 18.82 -1.18 23.61
CA SER A 47 19.30 0.19 23.52
C SER A 47 20.30 0.35 22.38
N ASN A 48 20.04 -0.28 21.23
CA ASN A 48 21.01 -0.35 20.16
C ASN A 48 20.97 0.98 19.41
N ASP A 49 22.12 1.64 19.37
CA ASP A 49 22.46 2.85 18.63
C ASP A 49 22.37 2.67 17.09
N TRP A 50 21.32 2.03 16.57
CA TRP A 50 21.19 1.76 15.14
C TRP A 50 20.81 2.99 14.35
N ASP A 51 20.03 3.90 14.94
CA ASP A 51 19.64 5.16 14.33
C ASP A 51 20.33 6.32 15.04
N SER A 52 20.92 7.24 14.29
CA SER A 52 21.45 8.50 14.82
C SER A 52 20.74 9.69 14.19
N TYR A 53 20.69 10.78 14.94
CA TYR A 53 20.03 12.02 14.53
C TYR A 53 20.97 13.20 14.78
N ASP A 54 20.81 14.26 14.01
CA ASP A 54 21.50 15.52 14.26
C ASP A 54 20.85 16.32 15.41
N PRO A 55 21.46 17.43 15.88
CA PRO A 55 20.93 18.22 16.99
C PRO A 55 19.54 18.84 16.77
N VAL A 56 19.07 18.89 15.51
CA VAL A 56 17.74 19.39 15.14
C VAL A 56 16.74 18.26 14.87
N GLY A 57 17.11 17.01 15.18
CA GLY A 57 16.23 15.84 15.14
C GLY A 57 16.07 15.20 13.76
N ARG A 58 16.91 15.54 12.78
CA ARG A 58 16.88 14.90 11.44
C ARG A 58 17.72 13.63 11.43
N MET A 59 17.31 12.66 10.62
CA MET A 59 17.98 11.36 10.49
C MET A 59 19.41 11.55 10.00
N LYS A 60 20.41 11.00 10.68
CA LYS A 60 21.82 11.07 10.26
C LYS A 60 22.37 9.71 9.85
N THR A 61 21.99 8.65 10.56
CA THR A 61 22.42 7.28 10.24
C THR A 61 21.29 6.30 10.53
N LEU A 62 21.18 5.27 9.70
CA LEU A 62 20.39 4.06 9.90
C LEU A 62 21.33 2.87 9.73
N SER A 63 21.50 2.07 10.76
CA SER A 63 22.26 0.83 10.74
C SER A 63 21.36 -0.39 10.81
N ASP A 64 21.75 -1.45 10.12
CA ASP A 64 21.11 -2.76 10.20
C ASP A 64 21.51 -3.59 11.44
N GLY A 65 22.37 -3.02 12.30
CA GLY A 65 22.91 -3.70 13.47
C GLY A 65 24.01 -4.73 13.16
N ASN A 66 24.35 -4.92 11.89
CA ASN A 66 25.42 -5.80 11.40
C ASN A 66 26.61 -5.01 10.81
N GLY A 67 26.63 -3.70 10.98
CA GLY A 67 27.71 -2.81 10.55
C GLY A 67 27.44 -2.10 9.23
N SER A 68 26.39 -2.48 8.48
CA SER A 68 25.96 -1.73 7.30
C SER A 68 25.16 -0.52 7.75
N ALA A 69 25.39 0.63 7.12
CA ALA A 69 24.70 1.86 7.46
C ALA A 69 24.38 2.72 6.24
N THR A 70 23.16 3.27 6.23
CA THR A 70 22.75 4.38 5.37
C THR A 70 22.96 5.69 6.13
N THR A 71 23.51 6.70 5.46
CA THR A 71 23.80 8.01 6.06
C THR A 71 23.15 9.13 5.26
N TRP A 72 22.65 10.14 5.96
CA TRP A 72 22.02 11.32 5.38
C TRP A 72 22.87 12.54 5.72
N ASN A 73 23.24 13.29 4.68
CA ASN A 73 24.04 14.49 4.79
C ASN A 73 23.17 15.70 4.47
N TYR A 74 23.34 16.76 5.26
CA TYR A 74 22.55 17.98 5.14
C TYR A 74 23.46 19.19 4.96
N ASP A 75 22.97 20.18 4.23
CA ASP A 75 23.57 21.50 4.17
C ASP A 75 23.59 22.13 5.57
N PRO A 76 24.75 22.59 6.09
CA PRO A 76 24.85 23.10 7.45
C PRO A 76 24.15 24.44 7.65
N GLN A 77 23.87 25.21 6.60
CA GLN A 77 23.24 26.52 6.65
C GLN A 77 21.74 26.46 6.35
N ARG A 78 21.37 25.77 5.26
CA ARG A 78 19.99 25.67 4.77
C ARG A 78 19.24 24.47 5.32
N GLY A 79 19.96 23.45 5.76
CA GLY A 79 19.38 22.25 6.32
C GLY A 79 18.71 21.29 5.34
N PHE A 80 18.86 21.50 4.04
CA PHE A 80 18.37 20.57 3.01
C PHE A 80 19.29 19.36 2.86
N MET A 81 18.74 18.19 2.51
CA MET A 81 19.51 16.96 2.35
C MET A 81 20.36 17.03 1.08
N THR A 82 21.68 17.07 1.19
CA THR A 82 22.57 17.16 0.03
C THR A 82 22.92 15.80 -0.55
N SER A 83 22.99 14.76 0.28
CA SER A 83 23.18 13.40 -0.19
C SER A 83 22.69 12.35 0.81
N LYS A 84 22.43 11.16 0.27
CA LYS A 84 22.18 9.95 1.03
C LYS A 84 23.14 8.88 0.52
N ALA A 85 24.03 8.41 1.39
CA ALA A 85 25.02 7.39 1.07
C ALA A 85 24.65 6.05 1.70
N TYR A 86 24.81 4.98 0.95
CA TYR A 86 24.52 3.61 1.35
C TYR A 86 25.80 2.93 1.87
N ALA A 87 25.64 1.72 2.43
CA ALA A 87 26.73 1.00 3.09
C ALA A 87 27.91 0.67 2.14
N ASP A 88 27.63 0.46 0.86
CA ASP A 88 28.64 0.19 -0.18
C ASP A 88 29.34 1.45 -0.70
N GLY A 89 29.02 2.63 -0.14
CA GLY A 89 29.54 3.93 -0.55
C GLY A 89 28.85 4.54 -1.78
N SER A 90 27.92 3.83 -2.43
CA SER A 90 27.07 4.43 -3.45
C SER A 90 26.17 5.50 -2.82
N SER A 91 25.80 6.52 -3.59
CA SER A 91 25.02 7.63 -3.04
C SER A 91 24.10 8.28 -4.06
N ILE A 92 22.99 8.81 -3.55
CA ILE A 92 22.15 9.75 -4.27
C ILE A 92 22.45 11.16 -3.75
N SER A 93 22.40 12.16 -4.63
CA SER A 93 22.63 13.56 -4.24
C SER A 93 21.55 14.48 -4.78
N TYR A 94 21.31 15.57 -4.07
CA TYR A 94 20.28 16.55 -4.43
C TYR A 94 20.88 17.94 -4.53
N THR A 95 20.38 18.72 -5.48
CA THR A 95 20.63 20.16 -5.56
C THR A 95 19.32 20.91 -5.41
N TYR A 96 19.39 22.17 -5.02
CA TYR A 96 18.23 22.98 -4.67
C TYR A 96 18.30 24.35 -5.33
N ASN A 97 17.13 24.84 -5.77
CA ASN A 97 16.97 26.22 -6.20
C ASN A 97 17.06 27.17 -4.98
N ALA A 98 17.08 28.48 -5.24
CA ALA A 98 17.19 29.49 -4.18
C ALA A 98 16.01 29.48 -3.21
N ASP A 99 14.82 29.05 -3.66
CA ASP A 99 13.59 28.91 -2.87
C ASP A 99 13.51 27.57 -2.10
N GLY A 100 14.52 26.72 -2.19
CA GLY A 100 14.57 25.41 -1.53
C GLY A 100 13.83 24.28 -2.26
N SER A 101 13.24 24.53 -3.44
CA SER A 101 12.73 23.46 -4.31
C SER A 101 13.89 22.60 -4.84
N VAL A 102 13.67 21.29 -4.99
CA VAL A 102 14.69 20.36 -5.51
C VAL A 102 14.94 20.68 -6.97
N SER A 103 16.16 21.06 -7.34
CA SER A 103 16.53 21.39 -8.72
C SER A 103 16.93 20.12 -9.50
N THR A 104 17.82 19.31 -8.92
CA THR A 104 18.21 18.02 -9.48
C THR A 104 18.29 16.94 -8.41
N ARG A 105 18.07 15.70 -8.84
CA ARG A 105 18.41 14.49 -8.11
C ARG A 105 19.36 13.68 -8.98
N ASN A 106 20.56 13.42 -8.49
CA ASN A 106 21.50 12.52 -9.12
C ASN A 106 21.36 11.16 -8.45
N TRP A 107 20.95 10.17 -9.24
CA TRP A 107 20.87 8.79 -8.82
C TRP A 107 22.27 8.18 -8.67
N ALA A 108 22.38 7.10 -7.89
CA ALA A 108 23.65 6.41 -7.66
C ALA A 108 24.19 5.75 -8.94
N ARG A 109 23.30 5.42 -9.88
CA ARG A 109 23.64 4.96 -11.24
C ARG A 109 24.17 6.07 -12.18
N GLY A 110 24.28 7.32 -11.71
CA GLY A 110 24.77 8.46 -12.48
C GLY A 110 23.73 9.15 -13.38
N ILE A 111 22.46 8.76 -13.27
CA ILE A 111 21.35 9.38 -14.00
C ILE A 111 20.87 10.62 -13.25
N VAL A 112 20.66 11.73 -13.96
CA VAL A 112 20.21 13.00 -13.38
C VAL A 112 18.75 13.24 -13.70
N THR A 113 17.91 13.32 -12.68
CA THR A 113 16.54 13.85 -12.81
C THR A 113 16.56 15.35 -12.53
N THR A 114 16.04 16.17 -13.46
CA THR A 114 15.93 17.62 -13.30
C THR A 114 14.48 18.04 -13.18
N TYR A 115 14.19 18.93 -12.23
CA TYR A 115 12.85 19.43 -11.94
C TYR A 115 12.78 20.92 -12.30
N ALA A 116 11.78 21.28 -13.10
CA ALA A 116 11.51 22.65 -13.52
C ALA A 116 10.27 23.20 -12.81
N TYR A 117 10.33 24.45 -12.39
CA TYR A 117 9.26 25.14 -11.68
C TYR A 117 8.89 26.46 -12.36
N ASN A 118 7.66 26.91 -12.19
CA ASN A 118 7.26 28.27 -12.56
C ASN A 118 7.55 29.26 -11.41
N ALA A 119 7.27 30.55 -11.65
CA ALA A 119 7.45 31.60 -10.65
C ALA A 119 6.55 31.45 -9.40
N ALA A 120 5.51 30.62 -9.46
CA ALA A 120 4.64 30.29 -8.33
C ALA A 120 5.16 29.07 -7.53
N GLY A 121 6.32 28.50 -7.88
CA GLY A 121 6.89 27.33 -7.22
C GLY A 121 6.25 25.99 -7.63
N GLU A 122 5.43 25.98 -8.68
CA GLU A 122 4.74 24.77 -9.13
C GLU A 122 5.59 24.01 -10.13
N LEU A 123 5.63 22.68 -10.01
CA LEU A 123 6.35 21.80 -10.94
C LEU A 123 5.73 21.90 -12.35
N THR A 124 6.55 22.29 -13.33
CA THR A 124 6.21 22.42 -14.76
C THR A 124 6.82 21.31 -15.61
N GLY A 125 7.89 20.66 -15.15
CA GLY A 125 8.44 19.52 -15.86
C GLY A 125 9.47 18.71 -15.08
N VAL A 126 9.66 17.48 -15.54
CA VAL A 126 10.66 16.52 -15.08
C VAL A 126 11.40 15.97 -16.29
N THR A 127 12.72 16.04 -16.29
CA THR A 127 13.56 15.48 -17.36
C THR A 127 14.56 14.47 -16.79
N TYR A 128 14.89 13.46 -17.59
CA TYR A 128 15.76 12.35 -17.17
C TYR A 128 17.00 12.32 -18.08
N GLY A 129 18.18 12.57 -17.52
CA GLY A 129 19.44 12.59 -18.26
C GLY A 129 19.91 11.18 -18.61
N GLY A 130 20.32 10.94 -19.86
CA GLY A 130 20.98 9.69 -20.27
C GLY A 130 20.13 8.41 -20.24
N ALA A 131 18.81 8.49 -20.03
CA ALA A 131 17.92 7.33 -19.90
C ALA A 131 16.84 7.27 -20.99
N ALA A 132 16.24 6.09 -21.19
CA ALA A 132 15.11 5.85 -22.10
C ALA A 132 13.78 6.49 -21.63
N ALA A 133 13.72 7.09 -20.44
CA ALA A 133 12.52 7.72 -19.91
C ALA A 133 12.25 9.05 -20.64
N SER A 134 11.04 9.22 -21.17
CA SER A 134 10.62 10.48 -21.78
C SER A 134 10.32 11.54 -20.72
N PRO A 135 10.60 12.82 -21.00
CA PRO A 135 10.30 13.91 -20.07
C PRO A 135 8.80 14.02 -19.81
N VAL A 136 8.45 14.56 -18.64
CA VAL A 136 7.07 14.87 -18.26
C VAL A 136 6.91 16.38 -18.19
N THR A 137 5.88 16.94 -18.81
CA THR A 137 5.56 18.37 -18.72
C THR A 137 4.11 18.60 -18.33
N PHE A 138 3.85 19.73 -17.67
CA PHE A 138 2.54 20.09 -17.16
C PHE A 138 2.14 21.47 -17.67
N THR A 139 0.93 21.61 -18.22
CA THR A 139 0.24 22.89 -18.33
C THR A 139 -0.80 22.99 -17.22
N ARG A 140 -1.01 24.18 -16.68
CA ARG A 140 -1.93 24.41 -15.56
C ARG A 140 -2.94 25.49 -15.88
N ASP A 141 -4.08 25.45 -15.21
CA ASP A 141 -5.03 26.56 -15.20
C ASP A 141 -4.64 27.64 -14.18
N LEU A 142 -5.45 28.70 -14.09
CA LEU A 142 -5.24 29.81 -13.15
C LEU A 142 -5.35 29.40 -11.66
N PHE A 143 -5.86 28.20 -11.37
CA PHE A 143 -5.95 27.64 -10.02
C PHE A 143 -4.79 26.69 -9.70
N GLY A 144 -3.79 26.59 -10.59
CA GLY A 144 -2.62 25.73 -10.42
C GLY A 144 -2.88 24.26 -10.72
N ARG A 145 -4.04 23.89 -11.26
CA ARG A 145 -4.40 22.49 -11.53
C ARG A 145 -3.90 22.07 -12.90
N PRO A 146 -3.34 20.85 -13.07
CA PRO A 146 -2.90 20.39 -14.38
C PRO A 146 -4.07 20.27 -15.37
N THR A 147 -3.96 20.90 -16.54
CA THR A 147 -4.94 20.78 -17.65
C THR A 147 -4.43 19.87 -18.75
N THR A 148 -3.11 19.87 -18.99
CA THR A 148 -2.45 18.94 -19.90
C THR A 148 -1.21 18.39 -19.22
N ILE A 149 -0.97 17.09 -19.37
CA ILE A 149 0.23 16.42 -18.92
C ILE A 149 0.78 15.62 -20.09
N THR A 150 2.00 15.92 -20.51
CA THR A 150 2.64 15.22 -21.63
C THR A 150 3.77 14.36 -21.09
N ASP A 151 3.78 13.09 -21.48
CA ASP A 151 4.85 12.12 -21.18
C ASP A 151 5.17 11.27 -22.42
N GLY A 152 5.97 10.21 -22.27
CA GLY A 152 6.35 9.31 -23.36
C GLY A 152 5.19 8.55 -24.01
N THR A 153 4.01 8.56 -23.39
CA THR A 153 2.78 7.94 -23.92
C THR A 153 1.99 8.92 -24.79
N GLY A 154 2.23 10.23 -24.65
CA GLY A 154 1.54 11.32 -25.35
C GLY A 154 0.97 12.37 -24.38
N SER A 155 0.03 13.20 -24.87
CA SER A 155 -0.59 14.29 -24.09
C SER A 155 -1.93 13.89 -23.51
N ARG A 156 -2.02 13.83 -22.18
CA ARG A 156 -3.25 13.66 -21.39
C ARG A 156 -3.87 15.02 -21.13
N THR A 157 -5.16 15.17 -21.42
CA THR A 157 -5.94 16.36 -21.09
C THR A 157 -6.87 16.03 -19.94
N LEU A 158 -6.87 16.86 -18.90
CA LEU A 158 -7.75 16.78 -17.74
C LEU A 158 -8.81 17.88 -17.83
N SER A 159 -10.08 17.50 -17.68
CA SER A 159 -11.19 18.44 -17.53
C SER A 159 -11.72 18.40 -16.11
N TYR A 160 -12.21 19.55 -15.63
CA TYR A 160 -12.72 19.69 -14.28
C TYR A 160 -14.14 20.24 -14.26
N ASN A 161 -14.89 19.83 -13.25
CA ASN A 161 -16.15 20.46 -12.87
C ASN A 161 -15.87 21.79 -12.13
N ASN A 162 -16.92 22.58 -11.92
CA ASN A 162 -16.84 23.85 -11.19
C ASN A 162 -16.45 23.66 -9.71
N ASP A 163 -16.72 22.49 -9.14
CA ASP A 163 -16.30 22.11 -7.76
C ASP A 163 -14.87 21.57 -7.69
N PHE A 164 -14.12 21.71 -8.78
CA PHE A 164 -12.74 21.27 -8.97
C PHE A 164 -12.49 19.77 -8.99
N THR A 165 -13.54 18.94 -9.03
CA THR A 165 -13.40 17.50 -9.28
C THR A 165 -13.06 17.22 -10.75
N ILE A 166 -12.29 16.16 -11.03
CA ILE A 166 -11.98 15.76 -12.41
C ILE A 166 -13.26 15.20 -13.06
N SER A 167 -13.66 15.78 -14.19
CA SER A 167 -14.82 15.35 -14.97
C SER A 167 -14.43 14.41 -16.12
N SER A 168 -13.23 14.56 -16.69
CA SER A 168 -12.70 13.62 -17.67
C SER A 168 -11.17 13.67 -17.80
N GLU A 169 -10.60 12.59 -18.33
CA GLU A 169 -9.20 12.50 -18.74
C GLU A 169 -9.04 11.72 -20.05
N THR A 170 -8.16 12.16 -20.95
CA THR A 170 -7.83 11.41 -22.18
C THR A 170 -6.77 10.34 -21.94
N ILE A 171 -6.73 9.29 -22.78
CA ILE A 171 -5.79 8.17 -22.69
C ILE A 171 -4.88 8.15 -23.93
N PRO A 172 -3.65 8.70 -23.89
CA PRO A 172 -2.88 8.96 -25.11
C PRO A 172 -2.35 7.70 -25.79
N ASN A 173 -1.97 6.69 -25.01
CA ASN A 173 -1.50 5.41 -25.56
C ASN A 173 -2.62 4.63 -26.28
N ILE A 174 -3.89 5.02 -26.10
CA ILE A 174 -5.08 4.42 -26.72
C ILE A 174 -5.88 5.53 -27.41
N ALA A 175 -5.38 6.02 -28.54
CA ALA A 175 -5.96 7.14 -29.27
C ALA A 175 -7.50 7.10 -29.39
N GLY A 176 -8.14 8.24 -29.21
CA GLY A 176 -9.60 8.39 -29.23
C GLY A 176 -10.33 8.02 -27.93
N HIS A 177 -9.62 7.49 -26.93
CA HIS A 177 -10.21 7.03 -25.67
C HIS A 177 -10.07 8.06 -24.54
N SER A 178 -11.05 8.06 -23.64
CA SER A 178 -11.07 8.88 -22.43
C SER A 178 -11.84 8.19 -21.30
N VAL A 179 -11.57 8.58 -20.06
CA VAL A 179 -12.39 8.25 -18.90
C VAL A 179 -13.15 9.49 -18.47
N SER A 180 -14.41 9.33 -18.11
CA SER A 180 -15.29 10.40 -17.63
C SER A 180 -15.88 10.03 -16.28
N TYR A 181 -16.16 11.04 -15.46
CA TYR A 181 -16.61 10.87 -14.08
C TYR A 181 -17.84 11.74 -13.80
N GLY A 182 -18.81 11.15 -13.11
CA GLY A 182 -19.98 11.84 -12.57
C GLY A 182 -19.93 11.89 -11.05
N TYR A 183 -20.51 12.94 -10.47
CA TYR A 183 -20.61 13.15 -9.04
C TYR A 183 -22.05 13.47 -8.65
N ASP A 184 -22.45 13.05 -7.45
CA ASP A 184 -23.71 13.47 -6.84
C ASP A 184 -23.58 14.85 -6.17
N ASN A 185 -24.70 15.38 -5.66
CA ASN A 185 -24.74 16.69 -5.00
C ASN A 185 -23.92 16.76 -3.69
N LEU A 186 -23.40 15.63 -3.20
CA LEU A 186 -22.51 15.56 -2.04
C LEU A 186 -21.04 15.43 -2.46
N GLY A 187 -20.72 15.55 -3.75
CA GLY A 187 -19.37 15.44 -4.30
C GLY A 187 -18.83 14.01 -4.34
N ARG A 188 -19.70 12.99 -4.16
CA ARG A 188 -19.29 11.58 -4.22
C ARG A 188 -19.44 11.07 -5.64
N ARG A 189 -18.48 10.26 -6.11
CA ARG A 189 -18.47 9.71 -7.46
C ARG A 189 -19.68 8.80 -7.67
N ASN A 190 -20.62 9.16 -8.55
CA ASN A 190 -21.79 8.33 -8.86
C ASN A 190 -21.68 7.61 -10.21
N ALA A 191 -20.72 8.00 -11.05
CA ALA A 191 -20.48 7.37 -12.35
C ALA A 191 -19.00 7.42 -12.76
N MET A 192 -18.58 6.39 -13.49
CA MET A 192 -17.35 6.33 -14.28
C MET A 192 -17.68 5.71 -15.65
N SER A 193 -17.17 6.28 -16.73
CA SER A 193 -17.34 5.74 -18.09
C SER A 193 -16.07 5.88 -18.90
N LEU A 194 -15.53 4.75 -19.34
CA LEU A 194 -14.49 4.65 -20.37
C LEU A 194 -15.15 4.74 -21.74
N GLN A 195 -14.70 5.68 -22.57
CA GLN A 195 -15.32 6.00 -23.85
C GLN A 195 -14.32 5.92 -25.00
N ASN A 196 -14.83 5.65 -26.21
CA ASN A 196 -14.12 5.83 -27.48
C ASN A 196 -14.96 6.76 -28.37
N GLY A 197 -14.48 7.98 -28.61
CA GLY A 197 -15.21 8.97 -29.43
C GLY A 197 -16.66 9.22 -28.99
N GLY A 198 -16.93 9.19 -27.67
CA GLY A 198 -18.26 9.36 -27.09
C GLY A 198 -19.07 8.07 -26.90
N THR A 199 -18.62 6.94 -27.45
CA THR A 199 -19.26 5.62 -27.23
C THR A 199 -18.71 4.98 -25.96
N ALA A 200 -19.58 4.63 -25.01
CA ALA A 200 -19.16 3.95 -23.78
C ALA A 200 -18.71 2.50 -24.05
N LEU A 201 -17.53 2.14 -23.54
CA LEU A 201 -16.92 0.82 -23.64
C LEU A 201 -16.91 0.06 -22.32
N ASN A 202 -16.79 0.77 -21.20
CA ASN A 202 -16.93 0.23 -19.84
C ASN A 202 -17.56 1.31 -18.96
N THR A 203 -18.45 0.91 -18.05
CA THR A 203 -19.11 1.84 -17.12
C THR A 203 -19.15 1.27 -15.72
N ALA A 204 -19.18 2.16 -14.72
CA ALA A 204 -19.47 1.82 -13.34
C ALA A 204 -20.35 2.93 -12.74
N ASN A 205 -21.51 2.56 -12.21
CA ASN A 205 -22.42 3.44 -11.50
C ASN A 205 -22.36 3.09 -10.02
N TYR A 206 -22.24 4.10 -9.17
CA TYR A 206 -22.05 3.94 -7.73
C TYR A 206 -23.25 4.51 -6.99
N THR A 207 -23.72 3.78 -5.99
CA THR A 207 -24.72 4.26 -5.04
C THR A 207 -24.20 4.20 -3.62
N TYR A 208 -24.78 5.00 -2.74
CA TYR A 208 -24.32 5.16 -1.38
C TYR A 208 -25.46 5.00 -0.38
N ASP A 209 -25.16 4.48 0.79
CA ASP A 209 -26.10 4.43 1.90
C ASP A 209 -26.24 5.80 2.60
N GLY A 210 -27.16 5.89 3.57
CA GLY A 210 -27.39 7.11 4.34
C GLY A 210 -26.19 7.59 5.17
N MET A 211 -25.14 6.76 5.32
CA MET A 211 -23.88 7.10 5.99
C MET A 211 -22.76 7.46 5.00
N SER A 212 -23.08 7.65 3.71
CA SER A 212 -22.12 7.94 2.64
C SER A 212 -21.08 6.84 2.39
N ARG A 213 -21.41 5.58 2.69
CA ARG A 213 -20.59 4.42 2.34
C ARG A 213 -21.12 3.78 1.06
N LEU A 214 -20.27 3.10 0.29
CA LEU A 214 -20.73 2.46 -0.95
C LEU A 214 -21.80 1.41 -0.61
N ALA A 215 -22.93 1.49 -1.31
CA ALA A 215 -24.07 0.59 -1.17
C ALA A 215 -24.17 -0.35 -2.38
N SER A 216 -23.87 0.15 -3.58
CA SER A 216 -23.71 -0.71 -4.76
C SER A 216 -22.76 -0.11 -5.78
N VAL A 217 -22.22 -0.97 -6.64
CA VAL A 217 -21.51 -0.59 -7.87
C VAL A 217 -21.94 -1.51 -9.01
N GLY A 218 -22.22 -0.97 -10.19
CA GLY A 218 -22.65 -1.79 -11.32
C GLY A 218 -22.42 -1.18 -12.70
N ASN A 219 -22.27 -2.05 -13.70
CA ASN A 219 -22.04 -1.69 -15.10
C ASN A 219 -23.30 -1.81 -15.98
N GLY A 220 -24.49 -1.75 -15.36
CA GLY A 220 -25.78 -1.95 -16.01
C GLY A 220 -26.17 -3.43 -16.16
N THR A 221 -25.21 -4.31 -16.46
CA THR A 221 -25.44 -5.77 -16.55
C THR A 221 -25.21 -6.48 -15.22
N ASN A 222 -24.12 -6.15 -14.54
CA ASN A 222 -23.73 -6.72 -13.26
C ASN A 222 -23.75 -5.61 -12.21
N THR A 223 -24.41 -5.89 -11.08
CA THR A 223 -24.43 -4.97 -9.94
C THR A 223 -23.99 -5.74 -8.70
N ALA A 224 -22.93 -5.26 -8.07
CA ALA A 224 -22.52 -5.68 -6.74
C ALA A 224 -23.24 -4.81 -5.70
N SER A 225 -23.94 -5.45 -4.76
CA SER A 225 -24.61 -4.81 -3.64
C SER A 225 -23.92 -5.18 -2.32
N TYR A 226 -23.76 -4.20 -1.44
CA TYR A 226 -23.08 -4.35 -0.16
C TYR A 226 -24.05 -4.25 1.01
N THR A 227 -23.95 -5.18 1.95
CA THR A 227 -24.53 -5.03 3.28
C THR A 227 -23.43 -5.02 4.33
N ARG A 228 -23.71 -4.41 5.47
CA ARG A 228 -22.74 -4.25 6.56
C ARG A 228 -23.28 -4.78 7.86
N ILE A 229 -22.36 -5.11 8.76
CA ILE A 229 -22.71 -5.41 10.14
C ILE A 229 -23.35 -4.16 10.76
N SER A 230 -24.46 -4.35 11.48
CA SER A 230 -25.16 -3.27 12.16
C SER A 230 -24.21 -2.49 13.07
N GLY A 231 -24.20 -1.15 12.94
CA GLY A 231 -23.33 -0.27 13.72
C GLY A 231 -21.84 -0.30 13.34
N SER A 232 -21.44 -0.97 12.25
CA SER A 232 -20.03 -1.11 11.83
C SER A 232 -19.83 -0.75 10.35
N SER A 233 -18.58 -0.43 9.98
CA SER A 233 -18.13 -0.25 8.58
C SER A 233 -17.70 -1.57 7.91
N LEU A 234 -17.72 -2.69 8.64
CA LEU A 234 -17.36 -4.01 8.10
C LEU A 234 -18.44 -4.56 7.16
N LEU A 235 -18.00 -5.05 6.01
CA LEU A 235 -18.86 -5.75 5.04
C LEU A 235 -19.36 -7.07 5.62
N SER A 236 -20.67 -7.26 5.62
CA SER A 236 -21.33 -8.52 5.99
C SER A 236 -21.55 -9.37 4.75
N THR A 237 -22.24 -8.82 3.74
CA THR A 237 -22.46 -9.52 2.46
C THR A 237 -22.09 -8.65 1.26
N THR A 238 -21.63 -9.33 0.20
CA THR A 238 -21.48 -8.77 -1.14
C THR A 238 -22.19 -9.71 -2.10
N THR A 239 -23.17 -9.22 -2.86
CA THR A 239 -23.89 -10.03 -3.86
C THR A 239 -23.67 -9.44 -5.24
N ILE A 240 -23.20 -10.25 -6.19
CA ILE A 240 -23.06 -9.88 -7.59
C ILE A 240 -23.54 -11.04 -8.48
N GLY A 241 -24.55 -10.77 -9.31
CA GLY A 241 -25.21 -11.80 -10.10
C GLY A 241 -25.68 -12.97 -9.21
N ASN A 242 -25.28 -14.18 -9.56
CA ASN A 242 -25.61 -15.40 -8.82
C ASN A 242 -24.64 -15.71 -7.67
N LEU A 243 -23.62 -14.88 -7.41
CA LEU A 243 -22.64 -15.11 -6.36
C LEU A 243 -22.95 -14.22 -5.14
N THR A 244 -23.10 -14.84 -3.97
CA THR A 244 -23.17 -14.14 -2.69
C THR A 244 -21.98 -14.51 -1.82
N THR A 245 -21.22 -13.50 -1.39
CA THR A 245 -20.10 -13.63 -0.45
C THR A 245 -20.52 -13.11 0.92
N THR A 246 -20.44 -13.96 1.94
CA THR A 246 -20.76 -13.63 3.34
C THR A 246 -19.50 -13.67 4.19
N ARG A 247 -19.37 -12.73 5.12
CA ARG A 247 -18.24 -12.58 6.03
C ARG A 247 -18.71 -12.57 7.48
N ALA A 248 -18.02 -13.31 8.34
CA ALA A 248 -18.24 -13.29 9.78
C ALA A 248 -16.98 -12.79 10.49
N TYR A 249 -17.19 -12.10 11.61
CA TYR A 249 -16.13 -11.48 12.40
C TYR A 249 -16.33 -11.81 13.87
N ASP A 250 -15.24 -11.80 14.63
CA ASP A 250 -15.31 -11.85 16.08
C ASP A 250 -15.49 -10.45 16.70
N ASN A 251 -15.59 -10.40 18.04
CA ASN A 251 -15.74 -9.15 18.80
C ASN A 251 -14.53 -8.20 18.71
N LEU A 252 -13.41 -8.67 18.13
CA LEU A 252 -12.23 -7.85 17.85
C LEU A 252 -12.23 -7.35 16.39
N ASN A 253 -13.34 -7.50 15.67
CA ASN A 253 -13.49 -7.16 14.26
C ASN A 253 -12.54 -7.94 13.33
N ARG A 254 -12.00 -9.09 13.79
CA ARG A 254 -11.16 -9.95 12.96
C ARG A 254 -12.05 -10.90 12.15
N LEU A 255 -11.77 -11.04 10.86
CA LEU A 255 -12.52 -11.92 9.97
C LEU A 255 -12.33 -13.39 10.40
N THR A 256 -13.37 -14.07 10.85
CA THR A 256 -13.34 -15.48 11.27
C THR A 256 -13.76 -16.43 10.15
N SER A 257 -14.57 -15.96 9.20
CA SER A 257 -14.90 -16.73 8.00
C SER A 257 -15.31 -15.84 6.83
N ILE A 258 -15.08 -16.37 5.62
CA ILE A 258 -15.59 -15.85 4.37
C ILE A 258 -16.12 -17.01 3.52
N SER A 259 -17.31 -16.87 2.98
CA SER A 259 -17.98 -17.91 2.20
C SER A 259 -18.65 -17.30 0.96
N SER A 260 -18.22 -17.74 -0.22
CA SER A 260 -18.80 -17.35 -1.50
C SER A 260 -19.60 -18.52 -2.06
N VAL A 261 -20.89 -18.28 -2.27
CA VAL A 261 -21.88 -19.28 -2.69
C VAL A 261 -22.54 -18.83 -3.97
N SER A 262 -22.56 -19.71 -4.96
CA SER A 262 -23.39 -19.63 -6.17
C SER A 262 -24.33 -20.84 -6.21
N PRO A 263 -25.33 -20.87 -7.12
CA PRO A 263 -26.19 -22.05 -7.29
C PRO A 263 -25.44 -23.35 -7.59
N ALA A 264 -24.24 -23.27 -8.17
CA ALA A 264 -23.46 -24.42 -8.63
C ALA A 264 -22.16 -24.65 -7.84
N SER A 265 -21.73 -23.72 -6.99
CA SER A 265 -20.41 -23.79 -6.35
C SER A 265 -20.39 -23.07 -5.00
N THR A 266 -19.70 -23.67 -4.02
CA THR A 266 -19.45 -23.05 -2.72
C THR A 266 -17.96 -23.09 -2.42
N MET A 267 -17.41 -21.96 -1.99
CA MET A 267 -16.02 -21.84 -1.54
C MET A 267 -16.00 -21.09 -0.23
N SER A 268 -15.42 -21.71 0.79
CA SER A 268 -15.46 -21.19 2.15
C SER A 268 -14.13 -21.36 2.84
N TYR A 269 -13.76 -20.34 3.61
CA TYR A 269 -12.55 -20.30 4.40
C TYR A 269 -12.91 -19.87 5.83
N SER A 270 -12.35 -20.55 6.82
CA SER A 270 -12.43 -20.12 8.23
C SER A 270 -11.04 -19.96 8.82
N TYR A 271 -10.91 -18.99 9.73
CA TYR A 271 -9.64 -18.51 10.24
C TYR A 271 -9.53 -18.73 11.74
N VAL A 272 -8.39 -19.28 12.18
CA VAL A 272 -8.03 -19.36 13.59
C VAL A 272 -6.85 -18.44 13.85
N TYR A 273 -6.99 -17.58 14.85
CA TYR A 273 -5.97 -16.61 15.23
C TYR A 273 -5.17 -17.09 16.45
N ASN A 274 -3.87 -16.79 16.47
CA ASN A 274 -3.06 -16.94 17.66
C ASN A 274 -3.26 -15.75 18.62
N ASN A 275 -2.56 -15.75 19.77
CA ASN A 275 -2.66 -14.68 20.77
C ASN A 275 -2.04 -13.34 20.34
N SER A 276 -1.37 -13.30 19.18
CA SER A 276 -0.77 -12.11 18.58
C SER A 276 -1.63 -11.54 17.44
N ASP A 277 -2.89 -11.96 17.33
CA ASP A 277 -3.83 -11.57 16.26
C ASP A 277 -3.38 -11.98 14.84
N GLN A 278 -2.51 -12.99 14.73
CA GLN A 278 -2.08 -13.51 13.43
C GLN A 278 -2.85 -14.77 13.07
N ARG A 279 -3.18 -14.95 11.79
CA ARG A 279 -3.87 -16.15 11.31
C ARG A 279 -2.94 -17.36 11.38
N SER A 280 -3.21 -18.26 12.31
CA SER A 280 -2.44 -19.49 12.55
C SER A 280 -2.97 -20.69 11.77
N ARG A 281 -4.23 -20.66 11.35
CA ARG A 281 -4.84 -21.73 10.56
C ARG A 281 -5.92 -21.20 9.62
N VAL A 282 -6.00 -21.78 8.43
CA VAL A 282 -7.06 -21.55 7.44
C VAL A 282 -7.69 -22.90 7.10
N ASN A 283 -8.98 -23.09 7.39
CA ASN A 283 -9.71 -24.30 6.97
C ASN A 283 -10.46 -24.05 5.67
N LEU A 284 -10.44 -25.03 4.77
CA LEU A 284 -11.12 -25.01 3.48
C LEU A 284 -12.43 -25.82 3.54
N SER A 285 -13.28 -25.67 2.52
CA SER A 285 -14.57 -26.34 2.43
C SER A 285 -14.50 -27.87 2.30
N ASP A 286 -13.39 -28.41 1.81
CA ASP A 286 -13.13 -29.86 1.74
C ASP A 286 -12.60 -30.46 3.05
N GLY A 287 -12.52 -29.66 4.11
CA GLY A 287 -11.98 -30.04 5.41
C GLY A 287 -10.46 -30.06 5.49
N SER A 288 -9.74 -29.88 4.37
CA SER A 288 -8.30 -29.64 4.40
C SER A 288 -7.98 -28.27 5.03
N TYR A 289 -6.77 -28.09 5.51
CA TYR A 289 -6.39 -26.87 6.20
C TYR A 289 -4.90 -26.54 6.09
N TRP A 290 -4.60 -25.24 6.08
CA TRP A 290 -3.25 -24.71 6.22
C TRP A 290 -2.96 -24.37 7.68
N VAL A 291 -1.75 -24.67 8.13
CA VAL A 291 -1.20 -24.22 9.41
C VAL A 291 -0.03 -23.28 9.13
N TYR A 292 -0.04 -22.12 9.79
CA TYR A 292 1.00 -21.10 9.69
C TYR A 292 1.74 -20.94 11.00
N LYS A 293 3.06 -20.86 10.91
CA LYS A 293 3.96 -20.64 12.06
C LYS A 293 4.64 -19.29 11.89
N TYR A 294 4.84 -18.62 13.02
CA TYR A 294 5.45 -17.30 13.07
C TYR A 294 6.64 -17.31 14.03
N ASP A 295 7.66 -16.50 13.73
CA ASP A 295 8.70 -16.17 14.69
C ASP A 295 8.27 -15.05 15.65
N GLN A 296 9.17 -14.62 16.53
CA GLN A 296 8.91 -13.56 17.50
C GLN A 296 8.74 -12.16 16.87
N TYR A 297 9.11 -11.98 15.59
CA TYR A 297 8.95 -10.74 14.84
C TYR A 297 7.67 -10.75 13.99
N GLY A 298 6.91 -11.85 14.07
CA GLY A 298 5.68 -12.04 13.32
C GLY A 298 5.87 -12.41 11.85
N GLN A 299 7.06 -12.86 11.46
CA GLN A 299 7.37 -13.34 10.12
C GLN A 299 6.89 -14.79 9.96
N VAL A 300 6.35 -15.14 8.79
CA VAL A 300 5.88 -16.50 8.48
C VAL A 300 7.08 -17.42 8.29
N VAL A 301 7.32 -18.31 9.24
CA VAL A 301 8.41 -19.31 9.21
C VAL A 301 7.97 -20.70 8.79
N GLY A 302 6.67 -20.93 8.64
CA GLY A 302 6.16 -22.20 8.12
C GLY A 302 4.74 -22.08 7.57
N ALA A 303 4.47 -22.83 6.51
CA ALA A 303 3.16 -22.99 5.90
C ALA A 303 2.99 -24.46 5.48
N HIS A 304 2.11 -25.17 6.18
CA HIS A 304 1.95 -26.62 6.07
C HIS A 304 0.49 -26.96 5.80
N LYS A 305 0.20 -27.66 4.69
CA LYS A 305 -1.17 -28.13 4.41
C LYS A 305 -1.39 -29.55 4.90
N TYR A 306 -2.57 -29.80 5.45
CA TYR A 306 -3.04 -31.10 5.91
C TYR A 306 -4.42 -31.41 5.32
N SER A 307 -4.69 -32.70 5.09
CA SER A 307 -6.02 -33.19 4.76
C SER A 307 -6.97 -33.10 5.96
N ALA A 308 -8.26 -33.34 5.75
CA ALA A 308 -9.24 -33.43 6.83
C ALA A 308 -8.88 -34.47 7.91
N ALA A 309 -8.14 -35.52 7.53
CA ALA A 309 -7.64 -36.56 8.45
C ALA A 309 -6.33 -36.18 9.17
N GLY A 310 -5.81 -34.95 8.98
CA GLY A 310 -4.57 -34.49 9.59
C GLY A 310 -3.29 -35.02 8.94
N VAL A 311 -3.38 -35.58 7.72
CA VAL A 311 -2.22 -36.09 6.97
C VAL A 311 -1.62 -34.96 6.13
N ALA A 312 -0.30 -34.80 6.19
CA ALA A 312 0.40 -33.78 5.41
C ALA A 312 0.14 -33.96 3.91
N VAL A 313 -0.28 -32.90 3.23
CA VAL A 313 -0.52 -32.92 1.78
C VAL A 313 0.83 -32.93 1.05
N PRO A 314 1.07 -33.91 0.16
CA PRO A 314 2.31 -33.96 -0.63
C PRO A 314 2.50 -32.69 -1.46
N GLY A 315 3.73 -32.19 -1.53
CA GLY A 315 4.04 -31.02 -2.33
C GLY A 315 3.61 -29.67 -1.74
N GLN A 316 3.15 -29.65 -0.48
CA GLN A 316 2.60 -28.45 0.16
C GLN A 316 3.13 -28.21 1.58
N GLN A 317 4.44 -28.47 1.76
CA GLN A 317 5.15 -28.25 3.02
C GLN A 317 6.29 -27.24 2.80
N PHE A 318 6.16 -26.06 3.42
CA PHE A 318 7.10 -24.95 3.28
C PHE A 318 7.60 -24.47 4.64
N ASP A 319 8.91 -24.24 4.75
CA ASP A 319 9.53 -23.62 5.92
C ASP A 319 10.47 -22.50 5.49
N TYR A 320 10.57 -21.47 6.32
CA TYR A 320 11.38 -20.28 6.06
C TYR A 320 12.19 -19.90 7.29
N ALA A 321 13.39 -19.38 7.08
CA ALA A 321 14.19 -18.75 8.11
C ALA A 321 14.69 -17.40 7.61
N PHE A 322 14.69 -16.40 8.49
CA PHE A 322 15.10 -15.03 8.19
C PHE A 322 16.29 -14.62 9.06
N ASP A 323 17.01 -13.58 8.65
CA ASP A 323 17.95 -12.90 9.52
C ASP A 323 17.26 -11.88 10.44
N THR A 324 18.04 -11.07 11.15
CA THR A 324 17.56 -10.11 12.15
C THR A 324 16.77 -8.94 11.58
N ILE A 325 16.89 -8.68 10.27
CA ILE A 325 16.23 -7.55 9.59
C ILE A 325 15.21 -7.99 8.54
N GLY A 326 15.08 -9.31 8.32
CA GLY A 326 14.03 -9.92 7.52
C GLY A 326 14.47 -10.43 6.15
N ASN A 327 15.76 -10.44 5.83
CA ASN A 327 16.23 -11.14 4.63
C ASN A 327 15.98 -12.64 4.81
N ARG A 328 15.41 -13.31 3.80
CA ARG A 328 15.29 -14.78 3.83
C ARG A 328 16.70 -15.35 3.79
N LYS A 329 17.00 -16.29 4.70
CA LYS A 329 18.25 -17.07 4.74
C LYS A 329 18.07 -18.45 4.17
N VAL A 330 16.94 -19.08 4.50
CA VAL A 330 16.64 -20.45 4.08
C VAL A 330 15.18 -20.54 3.67
N GLU A 331 14.93 -21.26 2.59
CA GLU A 331 13.62 -21.79 2.22
C GLU A 331 13.72 -23.30 2.09
N LYS A 332 12.79 -24.02 2.70
CA LYS A 332 12.57 -25.44 2.43
C LYS A 332 11.25 -25.57 1.69
N ARG A 333 11.31 -26.14 0.50
CA ARG A 333 10.15 -26.33 -0.39
C ARG A 333 10.05 -27.80 -0.73
N ASN A 334 9.18 -28.53 -0.05
CA ASN A 334 8.93 -29.96 -0.34
C ASN A 334 10.23 -30.79 -0.38
N GLY A 335 11.12 -30.56 0.59
CA GLY A 335 12.43 -31.22 0.69
C GLY A 335 13.59 -30.49 -0.02
N ASN A 336 13.30 -29.58 -0.95
CA ASN A 336 14.32 -28.77 -1.62
C ASN A 336 14.76 -27.61 -0.70
N VAL A 337 16.06 -27.42 -0.51
CA VAL A 337 16.62 -26.39 0.37
C VAL A 337 17.31 -25.31 -0.44
N PHE A 338 16.79 -24.09 -0.38
CA PHE A 338 17.40 -22.90 -0.95
C PHE A 338 18.05 -22.09 0.17
N GLU A 339 19.32 -21.77 0.02
CA GLU A 339 20.05 -20.91 0.95
C GLU A 339 20.37 -19.60 0.26
N TYR A 340 20.08 -18.49 0.91
CA TYR A 340 20.17 -17.16 0.34
C TYR A 340 21.32 -16.39 0.99
N LYS A 341 22.03 -15.60 0.19
CA LYS A 341 23.04 -14.66 0.64
C LYS A 341 22.62 -13.25 0.26
N ALA A 342 22.53 -12.37 1.25
CA ALA A 342 22.34 -10.94 1.05
C ALA A 342 23.68 -10.20 1.18
N ASN A 343 23.85 -9.09 0.45
CA ASN A 343 24.95 -8.14 0.64
C ASN A 343 24.61 -7.09 1.72
N GLU A 344 25.53 -6.15 1.97
CA GLU A 344 25.38 -5.04 2.92
C GLU A 344 24.27 -4.03 2.55
N LEU A 345 23.72 -4.12 1.34
CA LEU A 345 22.59 -3.33 0.87
C LEU A 345 21.26 -4.08 1.00
N ASN A 346 21.27 -5.25 1.64
CA ASN A 346 20.12 -6.15 1.75
C ASN A 346 19.60 -6.62 0.39
N GLN A 347 20.47 -6.74 -0.61
CA GLN A 347 20.14 -7.34 -1.89
C GLN A 347 20.59 -8.80 -1.89
N TYR A 348 19.78 -9.70 -2.46
CA TYR A 348 20.28 -11.05 -2.72
C TYR A 348 21.42 -10.97 -3.73
N SER A 349 22.56 -11.54 -3.40
CA SER A 349 23.70 -11.68 -4.31
C SER A 349 23.74 -13.09 -4.89
N GLN A 350 23.32 -14.09 -4.09
CA GLN A 350 23.30 -15.49 -4.51
C GLN A 350 22.20 -16.27 -3.81
N ARG A 351 21.76 -17.37 -4.43
CA ARG A 351 21.06 -18.46 -3.73
C ARG A 351 21.50 -19.84 -4.21
N THR A 352 21.45 -20.83 -3.34
CA THR A 352 21.55 -22.25 -3.72
C THR A 352 20.26 -22.65 -4.43
N VAL A 353 20.39 -23.30 -5.59
CA VAL A 353 19.26 -23.88 -6.33
C VAL A 353 19.45 -25.41 -6.33
N PRO A 354 18.62 -26.17 -5.60
CA PRO A 354 18.75 -27.62 -5.54
C PRO A 354 18.71 -28.25 -6.94
N GLY A 355 19.55 -29.26 -7.18
CA GLY A 355 19.55 -30.06 -8.41
C GLY A 355 18.35 -31.00 -8.53
N SER A 356 17.16 -30.50 -8.20
CA SER A 356 15.91 -31.23 -8.25
C SER A 356 14.71 -30.29 -8.34
N VAL A 357 13.64 -30.76 -8.96
CA VAL A 357 12.35 -30.07 -9.06
C VAL A 357 11.24 -30.95 -8.52
N ASN A 358 10.19 -30.31 -8.00
CA ASN A 358 8.97 -31.00 -7.61
C ASN A 358 7.85 -30.63 -8.58
N ILE A 359 7.23 -31.64 -9.18
CA ILE A 359 6.03 -31.48 -10.00
C ILE A 359 4.83 -31.73 -9.09
N THR A 360 4.05 -30.68 -8.85
CA THR A 360 2.94 -30.69 -7.90
C THR A 360 1.69 -30.12 -8.56
N GLY A 361 0.52 -30.66 -8.21
CA GLY A 361 -0.73 -30.10 -8.72
C GLY A 361 -1.95 -30.84 -8.18
N SER A 362 -3.06 -30.69 -8.91
CA SER A 362 -4.30 -31.39 -8.61
C SER A 362 -4.92 -32.02 -9.85
N ALA A 363 -5.56 -33.17 -9.68
CA ALA A 363 -6.39 -33.82 -10.68
C ALA A 363 -7.59 -34.47 -10.00
N ASP A 364 -8.63 -34.81 -10.76
CA ASP A 364 -9.79 -35.59 -10.26
C ASP A 364 -9.29 -36.80 -9.44
N GLU A 365 -9.94 -37.05 -8.30
CA GLU A 365 -9.52 -38.07 -7.33
C GLU A 365 -9.66 -39.49 -7.90
N THR A 366 -10.57 -39.66 -8.86
CA THR A 366 -10.80 -40.93 -9.57
C THR A 366 -9.87 -41.11 -10.78
N ALA A 367 -9.13 -40.07 -11.17
CA ALA A 367 -8.20 -40.16 -12.29
C ALA A 367 -6.86 -40.79 -11.88
N GLU A 368 -6.29 -41.58 -12.77
CA GLU A 368 -4.92 -42.05 -12.66
C GLU A 368 -3.97 -41.00 -13.22
N VAL A 369 -3.03 -40.53 -12.40
CA VAL A 369 -2.04 -39.52 -12.81
C VAL A 369 -0.70 -40.19 -13.13
N ARG A 370 -0.13 -39.83 -14.29
CA ARG A 370 1.20 -40.26 -14.74
C ARG A 370 2.00 -39.03 -15.18
N ILE A 371 3.27 -38.99 -14.80
CA ILE A 371 4.18 -37.91 -15.18
C ILE A 371 5.28 -38.50 -16.05
N GLN A 372 5.39 -38.02 -17.27
CA GLN A 372 6.47 -38.38 -18.19
C GLN A 372 7.52 -37.27 -18.20
N LYS A 373 8.77 -37.63 -17.92
CA LYS A 373 9.92 -36.74 -18.09
C LYS A 373 10.36 -36.80 -19.55
N ALA A 374 10.42 -35.66 -20.23
CA ALA A 374 10.59 -35.63 -21.68
C ALA A 374 12.00 -36.03 -22.12
N SER A 375 13.04 -35.67 -21.36
CA SER A 375 14.44 -35.95 -21.75
C SER A 375 14.78 -37.43 -21.92
N ASP A 376 14.18 -38.29 -21.08
CA ASP A 376 14.46 -39.74 -21.04
C ASP A 376 13.22 -40.59 -21.35
N ASN A 377 12.08 -39.94 -21.64
CA ASN A 377 10.80 -40.57 -21.94
C ASN A 377 10.27 -41.51 -20.84
N MET A 378 10.80 -41.41 -19.61
CA MET A 378 10.39 -42.27 -18.49
C MET A 378 9.07 -41.78 -17.86
N ILE A 379 8.21 -42.72 -17.48
CA ILE A 379 6.89 -42.47 -16.89
C ILE A 379 6.89 -42.87 -15.41
N PHE A 380 6.41 -41.97 -14.56
CA PHE A 380 6.39 -42.12 -13.12
C PHE A 380 4.98 -41.97 -12.54
N LYS A 381 4.71 -42.71 -11.46
CA LYS A 381 3.52 -42.51 -10.64
C LYS A 381 3.86 -41.48 -9.53
N PRO A 382 3.10 -40.38 -9.40
CA PRO A 382 3.28 -39.44 -8.30
C PRO A 382 2.67 -39.96 -7.01
N ASP A 383 3.10 -39.40 -5.89
CA ASP A 383 2.42 -39.56 -4.60
C ASP A 383 1.08 -38.82 -4.68
N ARG A 384 -0.01 -39.44 -4.16
CA ARG A 384 -1.36 -38.84 -4.18
C ARG A 384 -1.99 -38.81 -2.80
N LEU A 385 -2.72 -37.72 -2.53
CA LEU A 385 -3.63 -37.60 -1.40
C LEU A 385 -4.87 -36.81 -1.84
N GLY A 386 -6.00 -37.50 -1.99
CA GLY A 386 -7.21 -36.93 -2.61
C GLY A 386 -6.89 -36.37 -4.00
N LYS A 387 -7.37 -35.15 -4.27
CA LYS A 387 -7.08 -34.46 -5.54
C LYS A 387 -5.60 -34.11 -5.76
N TYR A 388 -4.77 -34.05 -4.73
CA TYR A 388 -3.38 -33.58 -4.87
C TYR A 388 -2.44 -34.67 -5.38
N TYR A 389 -1.42 -34.25 -6.14
CA TYR A 389 -0.30 -35.11 -6.53
C TYR A 389 1.04 -34.37 -6.38
N SER A 390 2.12 -35.11 -6.11
CA SER A 390 3.48 -34.59 -6.05
C SER A 390 4.51 -35.64 -6.47
N LYS A 391 5.56 -35.23 -7.18
CA LYS A 391 6.75 -36.07 -7.43
C LYS A 391 8.01 -35.22 -7.60
N GLY A 392 9.07 -35.58 -6.89
CA GLY A 392 10.41 -35.00 -7.05
C GLY A 392 11.22 -35.68 -8.16
N PHE A 393 12.01 -34.89 -8.89
CA PHE A 393 12.91 -35.34 -9.96
C PHE A 393 14.29 -34.71 -9.78
N ALA A 394 15.34 -35.51 -9.90
CA ALA A 394 16.72 -35.00 -9.94
C ALA A 394 17.03 -34.37 -11.31
N LEU A 395 17.60 -33.18 -11.30
CA LEU A 395 18.03 -32.40 -12.46
C LEU A 395 19.36 -31.70 -12.10
N ASP A 396 20.48 -32.22 -12.59
CA ASP A 396 21.80 -31.67 -12.27
C ASP A 396 22.02 -30.31 -12.96
N ASN A 397 22.00 -29.25 -12.16
CA ASN A 397 22.21 -27.86 -12.55
C ASN A 397 23.57 -27.29 -12.10
N SER A 398 24.54 -28.15 -11.79
CA SER A 398 25.86 -27.72 -11.28
C SER A 398 26.70 -27.02 -12.35
N ALA A 399 26.66 -27.49 -13.59
CA ALA A 399 27.47 -26.94 -14.69
C ALA A 399 26.79 -25.76 -15.40
N ALA A 400 25.49 -25.88 -15.66
CA ALA A 400 24.68 -24.98 -16.49
C ALA A 400 23.21 -25.01 -16.03
N PRO A 401 22.38 -24.00 -16.39
CA PRO A 401 20.95 -24.09 -16.17
C PRO A 401 20.34 -25.27 -16.94
N VAL A 402 19.26 -25.84 -16.41
CA VAL A 402 18.54 -26.98 -16.99
C VAL A 402 17.12 -26.57 -17.32
N ASP A 403 16.68 -26.87 -18.54
CA ASP A 403 15.28 -26.82 -18.96
C ASP A 403 14.78 -28.25 -19.12
N GLU A 404 13.74 -28.64 -18.37
CA GLU A 404 13.10 -29.94 -18.49
C GLU A 404 11.61 -29.79 -18.78
N THR A 405 11.07 -30.67 -19.63
CA THR A 405 9.63 -30.70 -19.92
C THR A 405 9.00 -31.94 -19.28
N PHE A 406 7.88 -31.74 -18.60
CA PHE A 406 7.09 -32.81 -18.03
C PHE A 406 5.72 -32.85 -18.70
N ASN A 407 5.36 -34.00 -19.25
CA ASN A 407 3.99 -34.26 -19.71
C ASN A 407 3.23 -34.97 -18.59
N ILE A 408 2.21 -34.32 -18.07
CA ILE A 408 1.37 -34.82 -16.99
C ILE A 408 0.07 -35.31 -17.62
N PHE A 409 -0.25 -36.58 -17.44
CA PHE A 409 -1.46 -37.21 -17.91
C PHE A 409 -2.36 -37.54 -16.74
N ALA A 410 -3.64 -37.19 -16.82
CA ALA A 410 -4.67 -37.67 -15.92
C ALA A 410 -5.70 -38.44 -16.77
N VAL A 411 -5.84 -39.74 -16.49
CA VAL A 411 -6.71 -40.64 -17.25
C VAL A 411 -7.86 -41.08 -16.37
N LYS A 412 -9.09 -40.95 -16.86
CA LYS A 412 -10.31 -41.41 -16.18
C LYS A 412 -11.21 -42.08 -17.19
N TYR A 413 -11.74 -43.26 -16.85
CA TYR A 413 -12.74 -43.92 -17.66
C TYR A 413 -14.09 -43.19 -17.55
N ASP A 414 -14.67 -42.80 -18.68
CA ASP A 414 -16.03 -42.26 -18.76
C ASP A 414 -17.00 -43.39 -19.10
N PRO A 415 -17.81 -43.86 -18.12
CA PRO A 415 -18.77 -44.92 -18.37
C PRO A 415 -19.91 -44.49 -19.31
N ALA A 416 -20.22 -43.20 -19.42
CA ALA A 416 -21.26 -42.71 -20.32
C ALA A 416 -20.81 -42.75 -21.78
N GLN A 417 -19.52 -42.48 -22.04
CA GLN A 417 -18.93 -42.51 -23.38
C GLN A 417 -18.18 -43.81 -23.70
N GLN A 418 -18.11 -44.74 -22.73
CA GLN A 418 -17.40 -46.02 -22.83
C GLN A 418 -15.95 -45.89 -23.31
N LYS A 419 -15.26 -44.83 -22.87
CA LYS A 419 -13.89 -44.53 -23.29
C LYS A 419 -13.10 -43.82 -22.20
N ASP A 420 -11.79 -43.89 -22.30
CA ASP A 420 -10.91 -43.09 -21.45
C ASP A 420 -10.91 -41.62 -21.87
N ILE A 421 -11.12 -40.76 -20.90
CA ILE A 421 -10.87 -39.33 -21.01
C ILE A 421 -9.45 -39.07 -20.50
N VAL A 422 -8.64 -38.45 -21.33
CA VAL A 422 -7.26 -38.09 -21.01
C VAL A 422 -7.15 -36.57 -20.98
N ALA A 423 -6.78 -36.03 -19.82
CA ALA A 423 -6.28 -34.67 -19.72
C ALA A 423 -4.75 -34.69 -19.80
N LYS A 424 -4.18 -33.79 -20.59
CA LYS A 424 -2.73 -33.61 -20.71
C LYS A 424 -2.37 -32.18 -20.32
N LEU A 425 -1.44 -32.04 -19.39
CA LEU A 425 -0.77 -30.79 -19.06
C LEU A 425 0.71 -30.89 -19.44
N VAL A 426 1.27 -29.82 -19.98
CA VAL A 426 2.69 -29.73 -20.29
C VAL A 426 3.29 -28.66 -19.40
N GLU A 427 4.18 -29.07 -18.50
CA GLU A 427 4.92 -28.16 -17.63
C GLU A 427 6.37 -28.08 -18.08
N ARG A 428 6.90 -26.86 -18.15
CA ARG A 428 8.31 -26.59 -18.44
C ARG A 428 8.96 -26.04 -17.20
N MET A 429 9.96 -26.76 -16.70
CA MET A 429 10.69 -26.39 -15.50
C MET A 429 12.06 -25.85 -15.88
N PHE A 430 12.28 -24.57 -15.59
CA PHE A 430 13.60 -23.95 -15.66
C PHE A 430 14.25 -24.04 -14.29
N LEU A 431 15.46 -24.60 -14.25
CA LEU A 431 16.29 -24.68 -13.06
C LEU A 431 17.59 -23.91 -13.31
N ALA A 432 17.77 -22.77 -12.64
CA ALA A 432 18.97 -21.97 -12.76
C ALA A 432 20.22 -22.77 -12.35
N LYS A 433 21.38 -22.44 -12.91
CA LYS A 433 22.66 -22.99 -12.44
C LYS A 433 22.83 -22.67 -10.95
N THR A 434 23.35 -23.63 -10.18
CA THR A 434 23.65 -23.41 -8.75
C THR A 434 25.13 -23.05 -8.53
N PRO A 435 25.46 -22.05 -7.67
CA PRO A 435 24.53 -21.09 -7.10
C PRO A 435 23.98 -20.16 -8.19
N GLU A 436 22.72 -19.79 -8.06
CA GLU A 436 22.15 -18.72 -8.87
C GLU A 436 22.71 -17.39 -8.36
N VAL A 437 23.10 -16.52 -9.29
CA VAL A 437 23.74 -15.24 -9.01
C VAL A 437 22.82 -14.11 -9.44
N PHE A 438 22.65 -13.14 -8.55
CA PHE A 438 21.84 -11.95 -8.76
C PHE A 438 22.76 -10.72 -8.84
N SER A 439 22.51 -9.85 -9.82
CA SER A 439 23.24 -8.59 -9.98
C SER A 439 22.29 -7.41 -9.86
N HIS A 440 22.77 -6.31 -9.30
CA HIS A 440 22.00 -5.08 -9.13
C HIS A 440 22.77 -3.89 -9.72
N ASP A 441 22.05 -2.85 -10.11
CA ASP A 441 22.65 -1.56 -10.40
C ASP A 441 22.88 -0.75 -9.10
N PRO A 442 23.62 0.37 -9.15
CA PRO A 442 23.90 1.18 -7.96
C PRO A 442 22.65 1.80 -7.29
N ASP A 443 21.53 1.93 -8.01
CA ASP A 443 20.25 2.37 -7.43
C ASP A 443 19.54 1.24 -6.67
N GLY A 444 20.02 0.01 -6.86
CA GLY A 444 19.55 -1.19 -6.20
C GLY A 444 18.43 -1.91 -6.94
N ASN A 445 18.31 -1.72 -8.25
CA ASN A 445 17.41 -2.52 -9.07
C ASN A 445 18.10 -3.81 -9.51
N LEU A 446 17.40 -4.94 -9.48
CA LEU A 446 17.88 -6.21 -10.02
C LEU A 446 18.12 -6.05 -11.52
N THR A 447 19.32 -6.36 -12.01
CA THR A 447 19.69 -6.27 -13.43
C THR A 447 19.86 -7.62 -14.09
N SER A 448 20.14 -8.68 -13.31
CA SER A 448 20.07 -10.06 -13.81
C SER A 448 19.91 -11.07 -12.69
N ASP A 449 19.28 -12.20 -13.00
CA ASP A 449 19.23 -13.41 -12.18
C ASP A 449 19.65 -14.63 -13.00
N GLY A 450 19.37 -15.85 -12.54
CA GLY A 450 19.74 -17.08 -13.25
C GLY A 450 19.07 -17.27 -14.61
N ARG A 451 18.00 -16.53 -14.92
CA ARG A 451 17.15 -16.69 -16.11
C ARG A 451 17.03 -15.44 -16.96
N PHE A 452 16.90 -14.27 -16.36
CA PHE A 452 16.52 -13.02 -17.00
C PHE A 452 17.56 -11.92 -16.78
N THR A 453 17.59 -11.00 -17.75
CA THR A 453 18.18 -9.66 -17.64
C THR A 453 17.04 -8.66 -17.52
N TYR A 454 17.21 -7.67 -16.67
CA TYR A 454 16.20 -6.66 -16.34
C TYR A 454 16.73 -5.27 -16.71
N THR A 455 15.94 -4.50 -17.44
CA THR A 455 16.28 -3.12 -17.86
C THR A 455 15.36 -2.13 -17.19
N TRP A 456 15.92 -1.06 -16.63
CA TRP A 456 15.20 -0.03 -15.88
C TRP A 456 15.36 1.33 -16.55
N ASP A 457 14.35 2.18 -16.42
CA ASP A 457 14.42 3.56 -16.89
C ASP A 457 15.04 4.51 -15.85
N GLY A 458 15.13 5.80 -16.20
CA GLY A 458 15.75 6.82 -15.35
C GLY A 458 14.99 7.15 -14.06
N GLU A 459 13.79 6.60 -13.88
CA GLU A 459 13.00 6.71 -12.65
C GLU A 459 12.90 5.36 -11.92
N ASN A 460 13.81 4.42 -12.23
CA ASN A 460 13.83 3.09 -11.64
C ASN A 460 12.52 2.31 -11.83
N ARG A 461 11.91 2.44 -13.02
CA ARG A 461 10.78 1.60 -13.46
C ARG A 461 11.26 0.52 -14.42
N LEU A 462 10.80 -0.71 -14.24
CA LEU A 462 11.22 -1.86 -15.04
C LEU A 462 10.65 -1.75 -16.46
N VAL A 463 11.48 -1.53 -17.48
CA VAL A 463 11.03 -1.36 -18.87
C VAL A 463 11.21 -2.60 -19.74
N SER A 464 12.07 -3.53 -19.35
CA SER A 464 12.24 -4.79 -20.09
C SER A 464 12.71 -5.94 -19.21
N ILE A 465 12.20 -7.14 -19.48
CA ILE A 465 12.70 -8.42 -18.94
C ILE A 465 13.03 -9.30 -20.14
N GLU A 466 14.27 -9.76 -20.27
CA GLU A 466 14.72 -10.55 -21.40
C GLU A 466 15.42 -11.84 -20.94
N SER A 467 15.08 -12.98 -21.54
CA SER A 467 15.75 -14.25 -21.24
C SER A 467 17.23 -14.18 -21.61
N ARG A 468 18.10 -14.65 -20.71
CA ARG A 468 19.56 -14.67 -20.91
C ARG A 468 19.95 -15.57 -22.07
N THR A 469 21.14 -15.33 -22.63
CA THR A 469 21.65 -16.05 -23.81
C THR A 469 21.70 -17.58 -23.63
N GLY A 470 22.01 -18.06 -22.43
CA GLY A 470 22.11 -19.49 -22.08
C GLY A 470 20.77 -20.20 -21.79
N VAL A 471 19.63 -19.50 -21.87
CA VAL A 471 18.30 -20.11 -21.75
C VAL A 471 17.95 -20.82 -23.07
N SER A 472 17.35 -22.02 -22.99
CA SER A 472 16.96 -22.78 -24.18
C SER A 472 16.03 -21.95 -25.10
N PRO A 473 16.20 -22.01 -26.44
CA PRO A 473 15.36 -21.25 -27.38
C PRO A 473 13.85 -21.37 -27.14
N VAL A 474 13.36 -22.55 -26.73
CA VAL A 474 11.93 -22.79 -26.46
C VAL A 474 11.44 -22.18 -25.15
N SER A 475 12.34 -21.82 -24.24
CA SER A 475 12.06 -21.19 -22.94
C SER A 475 12.31 -19.67 -22.96
N LYS A 476 12.83 -19.15 -24.08
CA LYS A 476 13.12 -17.72 -24.24
C LYS A 476 11.85 -16.90 -24.42
N VAL A 477 11.72 -15.92 -23.54
CA VAL A 477 10.68 -14.89 -23.57
C VAL A 477 11.31 -13.52 -23.30
N LYS A 478 10.73 -12.47 -23.90
CA LYS A 478 11.05 -11.08 -23.61
C LYS A 478 9.76 -10.29 -23.38
N LEU A 479 9.75 -9.40 -22.39
CA LEU A 479 8.65 -8.49 -22.08
C LEU A 479 9.17 -7.06 -22.15
N ASP A 480 8.45 -6.17 -22.83
CA ASP A 480 8.70 -4.73 -22.83
C ASP A 480 7.50 -3.98 -22.25
N PHE A 481 7.76 -2.95 -21.45
CA PHE A 481 6.74 -2.19 -20.72
C PHE A 481 6.83 -0.68 -21.01
N SER A 482 5.70 0.02 -20.93
CA SER A 482 5.68 1.49 -20.88
C SER A 482 4.79 1.99 -19.75
N TYR A 483 5.08 3.21 -19.29
CA TYR A 483 4.45 3.82 -18.11
C TYR A 483 4.00 5.24 -18.39
N ASP A 484 2.91 5.66 -17.74
CA ASP A 484 2.51 7.07 -17.72
C ASP A 484 3.26 7.89 -16.65
N TYR A 485 2.95 9.17 -16.55
CA TYR A 485 3.49 10.08 -15.53
C TYR A 485 3.30 9.65 -14.07
N MET A 486 2.29 8.83 -13.77
CA MET A 486 2.06 8.32 -12.41
C MET A 486 2.90 7.09 -12.12
N GLY A 487 3.54 6.50 -13.15
CA GLY A 487 4.21 5.21 -13.04
C GLY A 487 3.28 4.01 -13.22
N ARG A 488 2.06 4.21 -13.74
CA ARG A 488 1.15 3.09 -14.06
C ARG A 488 1.59 2.45 -15.36
N ARG A 489 1.63 1.12 -15.42
CA ARG A 489 1.99 0.36 -16.62
C ARG A 489 0.88 0.46 -17.65
N VAL A 490 1.09 1.21 -18.73
CA VAL A 490 0.07 1.46 -19.75
C VAL A 490 0.21 0.57 -20.98
N SER A 491 1.34 -0.14 -21.16
CA SER A 491 1.46 -1.21 -22.15
C SER A 491 2.39 -2.33 -21.71
N LYS A 492 2.17 -3.51 -22.31
CA LYS A 492 3.03 -4.69 -22.21
C LYS A 492 3.11 -5.36 -23.59
N THR A 493 4.32 -5.62 -24.06
CA THR A 493 4.55 -6.41 -25.28
C THR A 493 5.36 -7.65 -24.92
N VAL A 494 4.89 -8.81 -25.34
CA VAL A 494 5.54 -10.11 -25.10
C VAL A 494 6.10 -10.63 -26.42
N TYR A 495 7.33 -11.08 -26.39
CA TYR A 495 8.03 -11.66 -27.53
C TYR A 495 8.39 -13.12 -27.25
N SER A 496 8.16 -13.96 -28.26
CA SER A 496 8.66 -15.34 -28.29
C SER A 496 9.90 -15.42 -29.18
N TRP A 497 10.81 -16.33 -28.85
CA TRP A 497 11.98 -16.58 -29.68
C TRP A 497 11.67 -17.61 -30.77
N VAL A 498 11.56 -17.16 -32.02
CA VAL A 498 11.20 -17.99 -33.18
C VAL A 498 12.19 -17.70 -34.31
N ASN A 499 12.70 -18.75 -34.97
CA ASN A 499 13.66 -18.63 -36.08
C ASN A 499 14.85 -17.72 -35.76
N ASN A 500 15.41 -17.87 -34.56
CA ASN A 500 16.53 -17.07 -34.04
C ASN A 500 16.28 -15.56 -33.97
N ALA A 501 15.02 -15.14 -33.83
CA ALA A 501 14.66 -13.74 -33.65
C ALA A 501 13.50 -13.58 -32.64
N TRP A 502 13.44 -12.41 -32.01
CA TRP A 502 12.30 -11.99 -31.20
C TRP A 502 11.12 -11.66 -32.11
N GLN A 503 9.98 -12.31 -31.89
CA GLN A 503 8.73 -12.07 -32.60
C GLN A 503 7.64 -11.69 -31.60
N VAL A 504 6.89 -10.63 -31.88
CA VAL A 504 5.77 -10.22 -31.02
C VAL A 504 4.73 -11.33 -30.98
N SER A 505 4.48 -11.86 -29.79
CA SER A 505 3.45 -12.87 -29.53
C SER A 505 2.18 -12.23 -28.94
N LYS A 506 2.33 -11.14 -28.20
CA LYS A 506 1.23 -10.43 -27.53
C LYS A 506 1.59 -8.96 -27.37
N ALA A 507 0.61 -8.08 -27.56
CA ALA A 507 0.77 -6.65 -27.30
C ALA A 507 -0.53 -6.11 -26.69
N GLU A 508 -0.40 -5.55 -25.49
CA GLU A 508 -1.51 -5.16 -24.63
C GLU A 508 -1.35 -3.70 -24.19
N LYS A 509 -2.48 -3.00 -24.08
CA LYS A 509 -2.56 -1.64 -23.55
C LYS A 509 -3.60 -1.59 -22.44
N TYR A 510 -3.38 -0.71 -21.46
CA TYR A 510 -4.20 -0.65 -20.26
C TYR A 510 -4.78 0.75 -20.05
N ALA A 511 -6.05 0.82 -19.65
CA ALA A 511 -6.72 2.03 -19.20
C ALA A 511 -7.03 1.92 -17.70
N TYR A 512 -6.94 3.04 -16.98
CA TYR A 512 -7.02 3.08 -15.52
C TYR A 512 -8.04 4.11 -15.03
N ASP A 513 -8.68 3.83 -13.89
CA ASP A 513 -9.33 4.80 -13.02
C ASP A 513 -8.52 4.86 -11.71
N GLY A 514 -7.80 5.96 -11.49
CA GLY A 514 -6.77 6.03 -10.45
C GLY A 514 -5.74 4.89 -10.64
N TRP A 515 -5.60 4.00 -9.66
CA TRP A 515 -4.69 2.85 -9.73
C TRP A 515 -5.34 1.54 -10.16
N ASN A 516 -6.66 1.51 -10.31
CA ASN A 516 -7.37 0.31 -10.76
C ASN A 516 -7.39 0.27 -12.30
N CYS A 517 -6.87 -0.81 -12.89
CA CYS A 517 -6.97 -1.03 -14.33
C CYS A 517 -8.42 -1.38 -14.68
N ILE A 518 -9.08 -0.58 -15.51
CA ILE A 518 -10.50 -0.71 -15.86
C ILE A 518 -10.73 -1.34 -17.23
N ALA A 519 -9.70 -1.43 -18.08
CA ALA A 519 -9.78 -2.12 -19.35
C ALA A 519 -8.41 -2.51 -19.91
N LYS A 520 -8.41 -3.59 -20.71
CA LYS A 520 -7.28 -4.09 -21.48
C LYS A 520 -7.62 -4.11 -22.95
N PHE A 521 -6.70 -3.63 -23.79
CA PHE A 521 -6.83 -3.52 -25.23
C PHE A 521 -5.69 -4.26 -25.92
N ASN A 522 -5.90 -4.67 -27.17
CA ASN A 522 -4.83 -5.18 -28.02
C ASN A 522 -4.05 -4.03 -28.70
N ALA A 523 -3.03 -4.36 -29.50
CA ALA A 523 -2.22 -3.39 -30.24
C ALA A 523 -3.04 -2.43 -31.13
N SER A 524 -4.14 -2.92 -31.70
CA SER A 524 -5.06 -2.16 -32.57
C SER A 524 -6.11 -1.36 -31.81
N ASN A 525 -5.94 -1.17 -30.49
CA ASN A 525 -6.88 -0.48 -29.60
C ASN A 525 -8.28 -1.12 -29.55
N ALA A 526 -8.42 -2.42 -29.82
CA ALA A 526 -9.67 -3.14 -29.63
C ALA A 526 -9.77 -3.69 -28.20
N LEU A 527 -10.89 -3.42 -27.54
CA LEU A 527 -11.17 -3.86 -26.16
C LEU A 527 -11.14 -5.39 -26.07
N GLN A 528 -10.30 -5.93 -25.18
CA GLN A 528 -10.18 -7.36 -24.91
C GLN A 528 -10.89 -7.75 -23.62
N GLU A 529 -10.72 -6.94 -22.57
CA GLU A 529 -11.32 -7.14 -21.26
C GLU A 529 -11.70 -5.79 -20.64
N SER A 530 -12.79 -5.76 -19.90
CA SER A 530 -13.14 -4.67 -19.00
C SER A 530 -13.33 -5.18 -17.57
N TYR A 531 -13.02 -4.32 -16.60
CA TYR A 531 -12.98 -4.67 -15.18
C TYR A 531 -13.92 -3.77 -14.39
N LEU A 532 -14.75 -4.39 -13.54
CA LEU A 532 -15.60 -3.70 -12.57
C LEU A 532 -14.95 -3.79 -11.19
N TRP A 533 -14.64 -2.64 -10.58
CA TRP A 533 -14.03 -2.55 -9.26
C TRP A 533 -15.01 -2.02 -8.22
N GLY A 534 -14.84 -2.48 -6.99
CA GLY A 534 -15.66 -2.14 -5.83
C GLY A 534 -14.82 -1.83 -4.61
N GLU A 535 -15.40 -2.02 -3.41
CA GLU A 535 -14.65 -1.86 -2.17
C GLU A 535 -13.57 -2.93 -2.03
N ASP A 536 -12.33 -2.48 -1.87
CA ASP A 536 -11.17 -3.30 -1.57
C ASP A 536 -11.05 -3.57 -0.05
N LEU A 537 -10.02 -4.28 0.38
CA LEU A 537 -9.83 -4.64 1.80
C LEU A 537 -9.75 -3.46 2.77
N SER A 538 -9.54 -2.22 2.29
CA SER A 538 -9.57 -1.02 3.13
C SER A 538 -10.99 -0.52 3.40
N GLY A 539 -12.01 -1.04 2.70
CA GLY A 539 -13.38 -0.51 2.71
C GLY A 539 -13.56 0.73 1.83
N SER A 540 -12.63 0.99 0.92
CA SER A 540 -12.70 2.06 -0.09
C SER A 540 -12.39 1.49 -1.48
N LEU A 541 -12.52 2.29 -2.54
CA LEU A 541 -12.27 1.80 -3.91
C LEU A 541 -10.80 1.46 -4.20
N GLN A 542 -9.85 2.08 -3.48
CA GLN A 542 -8.42 2.01 -3.81
C GLN A 542 -7.47 2.06 -2.59
N GLY A 543 -7.97 2.13 -1.35
CA GLY A 543 -7.14 2.29 -0.16
C GLY A 543 -6.26 1.09 0.17
N ALA A 544 -6.56 -0.10 -0.34
CA ALA A 544 -5.68 -1.27 -0.35
C ALA A 544 -5.00 -1.48 -1.72
N GLY A 545 -5.03 -0.48 -2.59
CA GLY A 545 -4.57 -0.57 -3.98
C GLY A 545 -5.39 -1.58 -4.80
N GLY A 546 -6.68 -1.77 -4.49
CA GLY A 546 -7.57 -2.70 -5.19
C GLY A 546 -7.52 -4.14 -4.68
N VAL A 547 -6.70 -4.47 -3.68
CA VAL A 547 -6.63 -5.85 -3.12
C VAL A 547 -8.01 -6.28 -2.63
N GLY A 548 -8.56 -7.36 -3.21
CA GLY A 548 -9.90 -7.87 -2.89
C GLY A 548 -11.07 -7.07 -3.46
N GLY A 549 -10.81 -6.07 -4.30
CA GLY A 549 -11.83 -5.14 -4.83
C GLY A 549 -12.31 -5.42 -6.26
N LEU A 550 -11.75 -6.39 -7.00
CA LEU A 550 -12.23 -6.72 -8.35
C LEU A 550 -13.54 -7.50 -8.25
N LEU A 551 -14.57 -7.07 -8.97
CA LEU A 551 -15.91 -7.65 -8.86
C LEU A 551 -16.30 -8.47 -10.07
N ALA A 552 -15.90 -8.03 -11.26
CA ALA A 552 -16.21 -8.73 -12.49
C ALA A 552 -15.18 -8.41 -13.58
N VAL A 553 -14.98 -9.38 -14.45
CA VAL A 553 -14.22 -9.25 -15.69
C VAL A 553 -15.15 -9.62 -16.83
N SER A 554 -15.34 -8.69 -17.77
CA SER A 554 -16.16 -8.91 -18.96
C SER A 554 -15.27 -9.04 -20.19
N ILE A 555 -15.55 -10.04 -21.03
CA ILE A 555 -14.83 -10.35 -22.27
C ILE A 555 -15.75 -10.07 -23.45
N PRO A 556 -15.61 -8.92 -24.15
CA PRO A 556 -16.56 -8.50 -25.19
C PRO A 556 -16.68 -9.49 -26.35
N SER A 557 -15.57 -10.09 -26.78
CA SER A 557 -15.53 -11.02 -27.93
C SER A 557 -16.41 -12.26 -27.77
N THR A 558 -16.69 -12.65 -26.53
CA THR A 558 -17.51 -13.81 -26.18
C THR A 558 -18.77 -13.43 -25.40
N SER A 559 -19.00 -12.13 -25.18
CA SER A 559 -20.06 -11.60 -24.30
C SER A 559 -20.13 -12.30 -22.93
N SER A 560 -18.98 -12.78 -22.43
CA SER A 560 -18.89 -13.54 -21.18
C SER A 560 -18.50 -12.62 -20.03
N THR A 561 -19.07 -12.85 -18.85
CA THR A 561 -18.65 -12.19 -17.61
C THR A 561 -18.30 -13.23 -16.57
N TYR A 562 -17.23 -12.99 -15.85
CA TYR A 562 -16.76 -13.87 -14.81
C TYR A 562 -16.47 -13.06 -13.54
N VAL A 563 -16.71 -13.69 -12.39
CA VAL A 563 -16.62 -13.08 -11.06
C VAL A 563 -15.51 -13.78 -10.27
N PRO A 564 -14.52 -13.05 -9.74
CA PRO A 564 -13.50 -13.63 -8.86
C PRO A 564 -14.08 -13.94 -7.48
N VAL A 565 -13.52 -14.97 -6.85
CA VAL A 565 -13.82 -15.38 -5.46
C VAL A 565 -12.55 -15.24 -4.63
N TYR A 566 -12.68 -14.74 -3.41
CA TYR A 566 -11.56 -14.35 -2.56
C TYR A 566 -11.44 -15.18 -1.29
N ASP A 567 -10.20 -15.33 -0.80
CA ASP A 567 -9.96 -15.55 0.61
C ASP A 567 -10.00 -14.22 1.40
N GLY A 568 -9.80 -14.29 2.71
CA GLY A 568 -9.76 -13.16 3.62
C GLY A 568 -8.52 -12.26 3.49
N ASN A 569 -7.56 -12.59 2.62
CA ASN A 569 -6.42 -11.73 2.25
C ASN A 569 -6.64 -11.04 0.89
N GLY A 570 -7.78 -11.27 0.24
CA GLY A 570 -8.01 -10.74 -1.10
C GLY A 570 -7.18 -11.46 -2.17
N ASN A 571 -6.76 -12.71 -1.92
CA ASN A 571 -6.21 -13.57 -2.96
C ASN A 571 -7.37 -14.13 -3.80
N VAL A 572 -7.23 -14.11 -5.13
CA VAL A 572 -8.23 -14.76 -6.01
C VAL A 572 -8.09 -16.27 -5.89
N MET A 573 -9.04 -16.91 -5.24
CA MET A 573 -9.03 -18.36 -5.03
C MET A 573 -9.77 -19.13 -6.12
N ALA A 574 -10.67 -18.45 -6.84
CA ALA A 574 -11.39 -19.05 -7.95
C ALA A 574 -12.03 -18.01 -8.86
N TYR A 575 -12.54 -18.50 -9.98
CA TYR A 575 -13.20 -17.71 -11.00
C TYR A 575 -14.50 -18.39 -11.39
N VAL A 576 -15.61 -17.65 -11.35
CA VAL A 576 -16.96 -18.17 -11.54
C VAL A 576 -17.58 -17.53 -12.78
N ASP A 577 -18.21 -18.32 -13.64
CA ASP A 577 -19.01 -17.82 -14.76
C ASP A 577 -20.30 -17.16 -14.22
N ALA A 578 -20.49 -15.88 -14.51
CA ALA A 578 -21.61 -15.10 -13.97
C ALA A 578 -22.97 -15.60 -14.48
N SER A 579 -23.03 -16.24 -15.66
CA SER A 579 -24.27 -16.64 -16.31
C SER A 579 -24.94 -17.85 -15.63
N ASN A 580 -24.14 -18.78 -15.12
CA ASN A 580 -24.61 -20.06 -14.58
C ASN A 580 -24.09 -20.36 -13.16
N GLY A 581 -23.15 -19.56 -12.65
CA GLY A 581 -22.56 -19.73 -11.32
C GLY A 581 -21.52 -20.85 -11.23
N ASN A 582 -21.14 -21.48 -12.34
CA ASN A 582 -20.16 -22.56 -12.34
C ASN A 582 -18.74 -22.03 -12.07
N LYS A 583 -18.00 -22.71 -11.20
CA LYS A 583 -16.57 -22.48 -11.03
C LYS A 583 -15.80 -22.97 -12.27
N VAL A 584 -15.10 -22.06 -12.94
CA VAL A 584 -14.32 -22.32 -14.17
C VAL A 584 -12.80 -22.27 -13.95
N ALA A 585 -12.36 -21.77 -12.78
CA ALA A 585 -10.98 -21.88 -12.31
C ALA A 585 -10.91 -21.96 -10.78
N GLU A 586 -9.85 -22.59 -10.26
CA GLU A 586 -9.49 -22.66 -8.84
C GLU A 586 -7.97 -22.50 -8.70
N TYR A 587 -7.54 -21.82 -7.65
CA TYR A 587 -6.13 -21.54 -7.34
C TYR A 587 -5.81 -21.83 -5.88
N GLU A 588 -4.58 -22.26 -5.63
CA GLU A 588 -3.99 -22.23 -4.29
C GLU A 588 -2.58 -21.65 -4.37
N TYR A 589 -2.20 -20.94 -3.30
CA TYR A 589 -0.92 -20.26 -3.17
C TYR A 589 -0.13 -20.80 -1.98
N ASP A 590 1.19 -20.79 -2.09
CA ASP A 590 2.04 -20.83 -0.91
C ASP A 590 1.93 -19.51 -0.12
N ALA A 591 2.60 -19.43 1.03
CA ALA A 591 2.53 -18.24 1.88
C ALA A 591 3.00 -16.97 1.16
N PHE A 592 3.90 -17.06 0.19
CA PHE A 592 4.50 -15.91 -0.48
C PHE A 592 3.95 -15.70 -1.91
N GLY A 593 2.83 -16.32 -2.25
CA GLY A 593 2.08 -16.05 -3.47
C GLY A 593 2.46 -16.87 -4.70
N ARG A 594 3.32 -17.90 -4.56
CA ARG A 594 3.55 -18.86 -5.65
C ARG A 594 2.29 -19.67 -5.88
N THR A 595 1.83 -19.75 -7.12
CA THR A 595 0.68 -20.61 -7.46
C THR A 595 1.15 -22.07 -7.41
N ILE A 596 0.68 -22.83 -6.42
CA ILE A 596 1.04 -24.25 -6.21
C ILE A 596 0.01 -25.20 -6.80
N VAL A 597 -1.23 -24.73 -6.97
CA VAL A 597 -2.32 -25.45 -7.63
C VAL A 597 -3.07 -24.46 -8.51
N LYS A 598 -3.35 -24.87 -9.74
CA LYS A 598 -4.33 -24.23 -10.61
C LYS A 598 -5.13 -25.31 -11.31
N ALA A 599 -6.44 -25.13 -11.43
CA ALA A 599 -7.33 -26.07 -12.09
C ALA A 599 -8.47 -25.34 -12.80
N GLY A 600 -9.03 -25.97 -13.84
CA GLY A 600 -10.17 -25.44 -14.60
C GLY A 600 -9.79 -24.83 -15.94
N VAL A 601 -10.77 -24.78 -16.85
CA VAL A 601 -10.58 -24.36 -18.25
C VAL A 601 -10.26 -22.87 -18.42
N LYS A 602 -10.46 -22.07 -17.37
CA LYS A 602 -10.14 -20.62 -17.32
C LYS A 602 -9.00 -20.29 -16.37
N ALA A 603 -8.22 -21.28 -15.92
CA ALA A 603 -7.14 -21.09 -14.96
C ALA A 603 -6.02 -20.15 -15.45
N ASP A 604 -5.75 -20.17 -16.76
CA ASP A 604 -4.72 -19.35 -17.38
C ASP A 604 -5.25 -17.99 -17.88
N ASP A 605 -6.58 -17.82 -17.99
CA ASP A 605 -7.20 -16.58 -18.46
C ASP A 605 -7.21 -15.49 -17.38
N MET A 606 -7.31 -15.86 -16.09
CA MET A 606 -7.32 -14.89 -15.00
C MET A 606 -5.90 -14.40 -14.68
N ALA A 607 -5.62 -13.14 -15.05
CA ALA A 607 -4.36 -12.47 -14.76
C ALA A 607 -4.23 -12.01 -13.29
N TYR A 608 -5.32 -11.61 -12.63
CA TYR A 608 -5.28 -11.19 -11.22
C TYR A 608 -5.30 -12.41 -10.29
N LYS A 609 -4.24 -12.59 -9.51
CA LYS A 609 -4.07 -13.80 -8.67
C LYS A 609 -3.86 -13.45 -7.19
N PHE A 610 -2.69 -13.73 -6.63
CA PHE A 610 -2.33 -13.37 -5.26
C PHE A 610 -2.45 -11.85 -5.03
N SER A 611 -3.00 -11.45 -3.88
CA SER A 611 -3.33 -10.06 -3.53
C SER A 611 -4.19 -9.32 -4.57
N THR A 612 -4.94 -10.01 -5.42
CA THR A 612 -5.64 -9.40 -6.58
C THR A 612 -4.68 -8.57 -7.43
N LYS A 613 -3.41 -8.98 -7.57
CA LYS A 613 -2.43 -8.30 -8.42
C LYS A 613 -2.20 -9.06 -9.72
N TYR A 614 -1.86 -8.30 -10.76
CA TYR A 614 -1.67 -8.82 -12.10
C TYR A 614 -0.39 -9.67 -12.12
N LEU A 615 -0.52 -10.97 -12.40
CA LEU A 615 0.59 -11.87 -12.60
C LEU A 615 1.04 -11.82 -14.06
N ASP A 616 2.29 -11.44 -14.30
CA ASP A 616 2.94 -11.68 -15.58
C ASP A 616 3.36 -13.15 -15.63
N SER A 617 2.46 -14.01 -16.11
CA SER A 617 2.64 -15.47 -16.11
C SER A 617 3.88 -15.94 -16.87
N GLU A 618 4.40 -15.11 -17.78
CA GLU A 618 5.60 -15.38 -18.55
C GLU A 618 6.89 -15.38 -17.70
N THR A 619 6.92 -14.58 -16.62
CA THR A 619 8.08 -14.46 -15.73
C THR A 619 7.80 -14.95 -14.31
N GLY A 620 6.53 -14.95 -13.89
CA GLY A 620 6.11 -15.28 -12.54
C GLY A 620 6.07 -14.08 -11.58
N ASP A 621 6.27 -12.86 -12.09
CA ASP A 621 6.28 -11.63 -11.29
C ASP A 621 4.89 -11.01 -11.18
N TYR A 622 4.58 -10.46 -10.01
CA TYR A 622 3.37 -9.70 -9.77
C TYR A 622 3.61 -8.20 -9.95
N TYR A 623 2.82 -7.57 -10.81
CA TYR A 623 2.77 -6.12 -10.95
C TYR A 623 1.87 -5.50 -9.87
N TYR A 624 2.45 -4.76 -8.93
CA TYR A 624 1.70 -4.12 -7.85
C TYR A 624 1.31 -2.66 -8.14
N GLY A 625 1.92 -2.02 -9.15
CA GLY A 625 1.78 -0.59 -9.41
C GLY A 625 3.16 0.04 -9.57
N TYR A 626 3.78 0.38 -8.44
CA TYR A 626 5.12 0.98 -8.44
C TYR A 626 6.26 -0.04 -8.50
N ARG A 627 6.01 -1.28 -8.09
CA ARG A 627 7.04 -2.34 -8.04
C ARG A 627 6.53 -3.68 -8.58
N TYR A 628 7.50 -4.52 -8.91
CA TYR A 628 7.32 -5.91 -9.30
C TYR A 628 7.78 -6.82 -8.16
N TYR A 629 6.89 -7.74 -7.76
CA TYR A 629 7.14 -8.71 -6.70
C TYR A 629 7.38 -10.09 -7.29
N ASN A 630 8.53 -10.67 -6.97
CA ASN A 630 8.88 -12.02 -7.36
C ASN A 630 8.54 -12.99 -6.23
N ALA A 631 7.48 -13.78 -6.41
CA ALA A 631 7.05 -14.77 -5.41
C ALA A 631 8.10 -15.87 -5.20
N ASP A 632 8.99 -16.12 -6.18
CA ASP A 632 10.01 -17.16 -6.09
C ASP A 632 11.21 -16.81 -5.19
N THR A 633 11.49 -15.54 -5.00
CA THR A 633 12.47 -15.07 -4.01
C THR A 633 11.79 -14.49 -2.77
N GLY A 634 10.49 -14.21 -2.87
CA GLY A 634 9.69 -13.58 -1.83
C GLY A 634 10.02 -12.10 -1.66
N ARG A 635 10.38 -11.41 -2.74
CA ARG A 635 10.92 -10.05 -2.69
C ARG A 635 10.57 -9.16 -3.86
N TRP A 636 10.71 -7.86 -3.63
CA TRP A 636 10.65 -6.84 -4.68
C TRP A 636 11.91 -6.85 -5.55
N LEU A 637 11.75 -6.61 -6.86
CA LEU A 637 12.87 -6.54 -7.81
C LEU A 637 13.71 -5.25 -7.69
N GLY A 638 13.19 -4.23 -7.02
CA GLY A 638 13.84 -2.95 -6.78
C GLY A 638 13.48 -2.38 -5.42
N ARG A 639 14.23 -1.36 -4.99
CA ARG A 639 14.01 -0.69 -3.70
C ARG A 639 12.64 -0.03 -3.64
N ASP A 640 12.09 0.09 -2.43
CA ASP A 640 10.86 0.84 -2.20
C ASP A 640 11.03 2.31 -2.68
N PRO A 641 10.18 2.82 -3.59
CA PRO A 641 10.25 4.21 -4.06
C PRO A 641 10.04 5.25 -2.95
N ILE A 642 9.32 4.90 -1.88
CA ILE A 642 9.20 5.75 -0.67
C ILE A 642 10.31 5.48 0.36
N GLN A 643 11.33 4.72 -0.05
CA GLN A 643 12.56 4.45 0.68
C GLN A 643 12.29 3.91 2.10
N GLU A 644 13.00 4.43 3.10
CA GLU A 644 12.88 3.97 4.49
C GLU A 644 11.49 4.23 5.08
N GLN A 645 10.72 5.17 4.52
CA GLN A 645 9.35 5.41 5.00
C GLN A 645 8.49 4.16 4.84
N GLY A 646 8.74 3.38 3.78
CA GLY A 646 8.06 2.12 3.51
C GLY A 646 8.07 1.19 4.73
N PHE A 647 9.21 1.02 5.39
CA PHE A 647 9.32 0.10 6.53
C PHE A 647 9.35 0.79 7.91
N ARG A 648 9.51 2.12 7.98
CA ARG A 648 9.67 2.89 9.23
C ARG A 648 8.41 3.55 9.77
N LEU A 649 7.26 3.45 9.11
CA LEU A 649 6.03 4.22 9.39
C LEU A 649 5.39 4.06 10.79
N ASN A 650 6.06 3.44 11.76
CA ASN A 650 5.63 3.47 13.16
C ASN A 650 6.82 3.64 14.13
N GLN A 651 7.34 4.86 14.27
CA GLN A 651 8.28 5.21 15.34
C GLN A 651 7.68 5.04 16.75
N TYR A 652 6.34 5.04 16.88
CA TYR A 652 5.66 5.01 18.18
C TYR A 652 5.26 3.61 18.67
N ILE A 653 5.42 2.57 17.83
CA ILE A 653 5.19 1.18 18.23
C ILE A 653 6.32 0.30 17.66
N ARG A 654 7.58 0.62 17.99
CA ARG A 654 8.66 -0.38 17.92
C ARG A 654 8.53 -1.29 19.14
N THR A 655 7.55 -2.18 19.15
CA THR A 655 7.51 -3.23 20.17
C THR A 655 8.33 -4.45 19.82
N GLN A 656 8.83 -4.58 18.57
CA GLN A 656 9.62 -5.76 18.14
C GLN A 656 10.32 -5.64 16.76
N ASP A 657 10.02 -4.65 15.92
CA ASP A 657 10.42 -4.68 14.49
C ASP A 657 11.76 -3.96 14.21
N ASN A 658 12.78 -4.75 13.85
CA ASN A 658 14.13 -4.28 13.51
C ASN A 658 14.36 -4.15 11.99
N THR A 659 13.32 -4.16 11.17
CA THR A 659 13.48 -4.30 9.70
C THR A 659 13.91 -2.97 9.07
N CYS A 660 15.13 -2.91 8.53
CA CYS A 660 15.67 -1.80 7.72
C CYS A 660 15.79 -2.14 6.23
N ASP A 661 14.96 -3.07 5.76
CA ASP A 661 15.08 -3.70 4.45
C ASP A 661 14.06 -3.14 3.45
N SER A 662 14.55 -2.51 2.38
CA SER A 662 13.73 -1.89 1.33
C SER A 662 13.15 -2.87 0.32
N TYR A 663 13.55 -4.14 0.37
CA TYR A 663 13.10 -5.22 -0.53
C TYR A 663 12.11 -6.17 0.13
N ILE A 664 11.83 -5.99 1.42
CA ILE A 664 10.94 -6.87 2.17
C ILE A 664 9.50 -6.79 1.65
N PHE A 665 8.89 -7.96 1.44
CA PHE A 665 7.48 -8.03 1.11
C PHE A 665 6.66 -8.11 2.41
N ILE A 666 5.92 -7.03 2.73
CA ILE A 666 4.99 -6.95 3.87
C ILE A 666 5.51 -7.57 5.17
N LYS A 667 6.78 -7.26 5.49
CA LYS A 667 7.49 -7.75 6.69
C LYS A 667 7.48 -9.28 6.85
N ASN A 668 7.44 -10.01 5.74
CA ASN A 668 7.28 -11.46 5.72
C ASN A 668 6.00 -11.97 6.41
N ASN A 669 4.95 -11.15 6.53
CA ASN A 669 3.66 -11.48 7.16
C ASN A 669 2.50 -11.48 6.14
N SER A 670 2.67 -12.23 5.06
CA SER A 670 1.72 -12.28 3.94
C SER A 670 0.37 -12.89 4.25
N ILE A 671 0.25 -13.64 5.34
CA ILE A 671 -1.00 -14.27 5.75
C ILE A 671 -1.90 -13.27 6.51
N SER A 672 -1.36 -12.17 7.02
CA SER A 672 -2.13 -11.20 7.81
C SER A 672 -1.99 -9.76 7.30
N SER A 673 -1.42 -9.53 6.12
CA SER A 673 -1.17 -8.19 5.59
C SER A 673 -1.27 -8.15 4.06
N TYR A 674 -1.37 -6.95 3.51
CA TYR A 674 -1.35 -6.67 2.08
C TYR A 674 -0.48 -5.43 1.83
N ASP A 675 0.01 -5.30 0.59
CA ASP A 675 0.81 -4.16 0.15
C ASP A 675 -0.02 -3.21 -0.71
N ILE A 676 0.05 -1.92 -0.41
CA ILE A 676 -0.66 -0.86 -1.12
C ILE A 676 0.23 -0.38 -2.26
N LEU A 677 0.00 -0.94 -3.45
CA LEU A 677 0.66 -0.56 -4.71
C LEU A 677 2.15 -0.85 -4.83
N GLY A 678 2.70 -1.70 -3.96
CA GLY A 678 4.13 -1.92 -3.87
C GLY A 678 4.81 -0.81 -3.07
N LEU A 679 4.08 -0.04 -2.27
CA LEU A 679 4.59 0.96 -1.35
C LEU A 679 4.14 0.54 0.05
N LEU A 680 5.05 0.07 0.88
CA LEU A 680 4.63 -0.43 2.18
C LEU A 680 4.07 0.73 3.01
N THR A 681 2.75 0.76 3.16
CA THR A 681 2.04 1.76 3.95
C THR A 681 1.05 0.99 4.83
N PHE A 682 1.42 0.76 6.09
CA PHE A 682 0.49 0.12 7.00
C PHE A 682 -0.65 1.10 7.32
N SER A 683 -1.88 0.72 7.01
CA SER A 683 -3.05 1.36 7.60
C SER A 683 -3.15 0.90 9.04
N ALA A 684 -2.57 1.66 9.96
CA ALA A 684 -2.84 1.47 11.38
C ALA A 684 -4.32 1.77 11.62
N THR A 685 -5.14 0.74 11.83
CA THR A 685 -6.38 0.91 12.58
C THR A 685 -5.95 1.41 13.96
N LEU A 686 -6.20 2.69 14.24
CA LEU A 686 -5.99 3.26 15.56
C LEU A 686 -6.97 2.55 16.51
N VAL A 687 -6.48 1.53 17.23
CA VAL A 687 -7.19 0.98 18.37
C VAL A 687 -7.01 1.99 19.49
N TYR A 688 -7.97 2.92 19.63
CA TYR A 688 -8.10 3.65 20.88
C TYR A 688 -8.49 2.66 21.97
N PRO A 689 -7.68 2.45 23.03
CA PRO A 689 -8.20 1.82 24.22
C PRO A 689 -9.32 2.73 24.74
N LYS A 690 -10.52 2.15 24.85
CA LYS A 690 -11.71 2.78 25.41
C LYS A 690 -11.42 3.14 26.88
N THR A 691 -10.75 4.26 27.11
CA THR A 691 -10.53 4.83 28.43
C THR A 691 -11.66 5.81 28.66
N GLY A 692 -12.58 5.43 29.55
CA GLY A 692 -13.57 6.36 30.07
C GLY A 692 -12.82 7.47 30.80
N LEU A 693 -12.69 8.63 30.16
CA LEU A 693 -12.22 9.85 30.78
C LEU A 693 -13.31 10.90 30.60
N ALA A 694 -14.27 10.88 31.51
CA ALA A 694 -14.99 12.07 31.89
C ALA A 694 -13.98 13.02 32.54
N ASN A 695 -13.55 14.07 31.84
CA ASN A 695 -12.93 15.24 32.45
C ASN A 695 -13.10 16.45 31.53
N GLU A 696 -14.02 17.32 31.90
CA GLU A 696 -14.45 18.55 31.20
C GLU A 696 -13.36 19.63 31.07
N THR A 697 -12.19 19.45 31.69
CA THR A 697 -11.18 20.51 31.85
C THR A 697 -10.09 20.56 30.77
N LYS A 698 -10.04 19.63 29.80
CA LYS A 698 -8.92 19.54 28.83
C LYS A 698 -9.24 19.98 27.39
N LEU A 699 -10.48 20.30 27.05
CA LEU A 699 -10.89 20.70 25.68
C LEU A 699 -10.97 22.22 25.46
N ALA A 700 -11.01 23.03 26.52
CA ALA A 700 -11.09 24.49 26.44
C ALA A 700 -9.85 25.19 25.81
N PRO A 701 -8.59 24.73 26.01
CA PRO A 701 -7.42 25.38 25.42
C PRO A 701 -7.32 25.25 23.90
N ALA A 702 -7.79 24.13 23.34
CA ALA A 702 -7.77 23.87 21.90
C ALA A 702 -8.75 24.77 21.12
N ALA A 703 -9.93 25.03 21.70
CA ALA A 703 -10.90 25.98 21.15
C ALA A 703 -10.40 27.43 21.20
N ALA A 704 -9.66 27.80 22.27
CA ALA A 704 -9.05 29.12 22.38
C ALA A 704 -7.90 29.33 21.37
N TYR A 705 -7.06 28.31 21.15
CA TYR A 705 -5.98 28.36 20.16
C TYR A 705 -6.50 28.39 18.71
N ALA A 706 -7.53 27.60 18.39
CA ALA A 706 -8.19 27.66 17.08
C ALA A 706 -8.81 29.04 16.84
N LYS A 707 -9.49 29.61 17.84
CA LYS A 707 -10.06 30.95 17.76
C LYS A 707 -9.00 32.02 17.51
N ASP A 708 -7.85 31.94 18.17
CA ASP A 708 -6.75 32.91 18.01
C ASP A 708 -6.02 32.76 16.66
N LEU A 709 -5.92 31.52 16.16
CA LEU A 709 -5.37 31.21 14.84
C LEU A 709 -6.26 31.76 13.70
N PHE A 710 -7.58 31.57 13.78
CA PHE A 710 -8.51 32.05 12.75
C PHE A 710 -8.72 33.57 12.80
N LYS A 711 -8.62 34.19 13.98
CA LYS A 711 -8.65 35.65 14.13
C LYS A 711 -7.51 36.35 13.38
N LYS A 712 -6.34 35.71 13.30
CA LYS A 712 -5.18 36.22 12.53
C LYS A 712 -5.40 36.20 11.01
N PHE A 713 -6.43 35.48 10.53
CA PHE A 713 -6.88 35.48 9.15
C PHE A 713 -8.17 36.30 8.92
N GLY A 714 -8.61 37.09 9.90
CA GLY A 714 -9.80 37.94 9.79
C GLY A 714 -11.14 37.19 9.88
N ILE A 715 -11.15 35.94 10.35
CA ILE A 715 -12.35 35.10 10.47
C ILE A 715 -12.66 34.90 11.95
N ASP A 716 -13.86 35.28 12.39
CA ASP A 716 -14.27 35.17 13.80
C ASP A 716 -15.33 34.06 13.97
N PHE A 717 -15.15 33.21 14.99
CA PHE A 717 -16.02 32.06 15.28
C PHE A 717 -16.51 32.07 16.73
N GLN A 718 -17.74 31.59 16.95
CA GLN A 718 -18.33 31.34 18.26
C GLN A 718 -18.43 29.83 18.49
N PHE A 719 -17.92 29.38 19.64
CA PHE A 719 -18.01 27.99 20.07
C PHE A 719 -19.06 27.88 21.18
N THR A 720 -20.09 27.05 20.97
CA THR A 720 -21.12 26.79 21.99
C THR A 720 -21.02 25.35 22.46
N TYR A 721 -20.90 25.15 23.77
CA TYR A 721 -20.89 23.82 24.39
C TYR A 721 -22.33 23.28 24.48
N LYS A 722 -22.57 22.03 24.04
CA LYS A 722 -23.86 21.37 24.17
C LYS A 722 -23.72 19.96 24.76
N MET A 723 -24.66 19.63 25.65
CA MET A 723 -24.91 18.26 26.13
C MET A 723 -26.21 17.75 25.52
N VAL A 724 -26.21 16.53 24.99
CA VAL A 724 -27.42 15.89 24.43
C VAL A 724 -27.66 14.55 25.11
N GLN A 725 -28.92 14.32 25.50
CA GLN A 725 -29.42 13.09 26.10
C GLN A 725 -30.21 12.30 25.04
N ASP A 726 -29.89 11.02 24.84
CA ASP A 726 -30.67 10.15 23.94
C ASP A 726 -31.98 9.72 24.63
N SER A 727 -33.12 9.96 23.98
CA SER A 727 -34.43 9.45 24.40
C SER A 727 -34.74 8.13 23.68
N TYR A 728 -34.31 7.01 24.24
CA TYR A 728 -34.88 5.68 23.91
C TYR A 728 -36.12 5.45 24.78
N THR A 729 -37.30 5.46 24.19
CA THR A 729 -38.53 4.93 24.80
C THR A 729 -38.82 3.56 24.20
N GLU A 730 -38.45 2.50 24.91
CA GLU A 730 -39.26 1.29 25.18
C GLU A 730 -38.36 0.20 25.81
N TYR A 731 -38.83 -0.37 26.93
CA TYR A 731 -38.21 -1.34 27.83
C TYR A 731 -37.11 -0.85 28.79
N THR A 732 -37.54 -0.44 29.99
CA THR A 732 -36.71 -0.26 31.19
C THR A 732 -36.78 -1.46 32.13
N PRO A 733 -35.64 -2.12 32.44
CA PRO A 733 -35.46 -2.83 33.70
C PRO A 733 -34.53 -2.04 34.65
N ALA A 734 -35.11 -1.56 35.74
CA ALA A 734 -34.62 -1.18 37.09
C ALA A 734 -33.17 -0.75 37.42
N TRP A 735 -32.20 -0.62 36.50
CA TRP A 735 -30.86 -0.13 36.83
C TRP A 735 -30.45 0.99 35.87
N GLY A 736 -30.76 2.23 36.28
CA GLY A 736 -30.56 3.43 35.49
C GLY A 736 -29.09 3.73 35.17
N TRP A 737 -28.76 3.64 33.88
CA TRP A 737 -27.63 4.31 33.25
C TRP A 737 -28.08 4.83 31.88
N VAL A 738 -28.03 6.15 31.67
CA VAL A 738 -28.30 6.81 30.39
C VAL A 738 -26.99 7.44 29.90
N PRO A 739 -26.52 7.20 28.66
CA PRO A 739 -25.32 7.84 28.13
C PRO A 739 -25.59 9.32 27.80
N TRP A 740 -24.59 10.17 28.05
CA TRP A 740 -24.56 11.58 27.64
C TRP A 740 -23.45 11.79 26.61
N TRP A 741 -23.71 12.60 25.60
CA TRP A 741 -22.69 13.08 24.66
C TRP A 741 -22.40 14.56 24.90
N THR A 742 -21.14 14.96 24.78
CA THR A 742 -20.69 16.37 24.88
C THR A 742 -19.92 16.77 23.63
N TYR A 743 -20.29 17.86 22.98
CA TYR A 743 -19.58 18.40 21.81
C TYR A 743 -19.63 19.94 21.78
N TYR A 744 -18.73 20.55 21.00
CA TYR A 744 -18.75 21.99 20.69
C TYR A 744 -19.35 22.21 19.30
N GLU A 745 -20.32 23.12 19.20
CA GLU A 745 -20.87 23.60 17.94
C GLU A 745 -20.13 24.88 17.53
N MET A 746 -19.56 24.90 16.31
CA MET A 746 -18.89 26.06 15.74
C MET A 746 -19.85 26.85 14.86
N LYS A 747 -19.93 28.16 15.09
CA LYS A 747 -20.72 29.09 14.28
C LYS A 747 -19.84 30.25 13.81
N GLU A 748 -19.76 30.46 12.50
CA GLU A 748 -19.06 31.59 11.89
C GLU A 748 -19.80 32.90 12.23
N ILE A 749 -19.07 33.89 12.71
CA ILE A 749 -19.62 35.19 13.14
C ILE A 749 -19.37 36.26 12.06
N SER A 750 -18.19 36.26 11.42
CA SER A 750 -17.85 37.18 10.34
C SER A 750 -16.59 36.74 9.56
N ALA A 751 -16.56 37.02 8.25
CA ALA A 751 -15.41 36.87 7.35
C ALA A 751 -15.35 38.06 6.36
N PRO A 752 -14.18 38.41 5.77
CA PRO A 752 -14.10 39.39 4.69
C PRO A 752 -14.82 38.85 3.45
N SER A 753 -15.73 39.63 2.85
CA SER A 753 -16.36 39.30 1.58
C SER A 753 -15.37 39.50 0.43
N TYR A 754 -15.14 38.47 -0.39
CA TYR A 754 -14.52 38.62 -1.71
C TYR A 754 -15.61 38.75 -2.79
N GLU A 755 -15.35 39.52 -3.84
CA GLU A 755 -16.35 40.09 -4.79
C GLU A 755 -17.27 39.11 -5.54
N ASN A 756 -17.18 37.79 -5.35
CA ASN A 756 -18.06 36.83 -6.03
C ASN A 756 -18.86 35.88 -5.11
N GLY A 757 -18.97 36.16 -3.81
CA GLY A 757 -19.98 35.51 -2.95
C GLY A 757 -19.77 34.01 -2.67
N GLU A 758 -18.56 33.48 -2.81
CA GLU A 758 -18.21 32.12 -2.41
C GLU A 758 -17.76 32.03 -0.94
N LYS A 759 -18.12 30.91 -0.25
CA LYS A 759 -17.74 30.65 1.14
C LYS A 759 -16.27 30.22 1.24
N THR A 760 -15.51 30.91 2.09
CA THR A 760 -14.06 30.80 2.32
C THR A 760 -13.55 29.39 2.70
N ILE A 761 -14.41 28.53 3.24
CA ILE A 761 -14.04 27.16 3.65
C ILE A 761 -13.68 26.28 2.43
N GLY A 762 -14.31 26.47 1.27
CA GLY A 762 -13.98 25.73 0.04
C GLY A 762 -12.62 26.11 -0.56
N TYR A 763 -12.18 27.35 -0.32
CA TYR A 763 -10.94 27.91 -0.86
C TYR A 763 -9.68 27.44 -0.11
N LEU A 764 -9.78 27.20 1.21
CA LEU A 764 -8.67 26.67 2.02
C LEU A 764 -8.49 25.14 1.85
N SER A 765 -9.59 24.40 1.64
CA SER A 765 -9.53 22.95 1.42
C SER A 765 -8.94 22.58 0.06
N SER A 766 -9.15 23.40 -0.97
CA SER A 766 -8.58 23.17 -2.30
C SER A 766 -7.06 23.38 -2.29
N LYS A 767 -6.54 24.40 -1.60
CA LYS A 767 -5.08 24.61 -1.51
C LYS A 767 -4.32 23.50 -0.78
N LEU A 768 -4.89 22.89 0.26
CA LEU A 768 -4.26 21.77 0.98
C LEU A 768 -4.34 20.43 0.22
N ALA A 769 -5.39 20.22 -0.58
CA ALA A 769 -5.54 19.02 -1.40
C ALA A 769 -4.71 19.08 -2.71
N ILE A 770 -4.40 20.28 -3.20
CA ILE A 770 -3.78 20.51 -4.52
C ILE A 770 -2.25 20.65 -4.44
N SER A 771 -1.65 20.85 -3.27
CA SER A 771 -0.24 21.25 -3.18
C SER A 771 0.81 20.17 -3.40
N ASN A 772 0.50 18.89 -3.68
CA ASN A 772 1.48 17.94 -4.26
C ASN A 772 0.92 16.53 -4.56
N PRO A 773 0.51 16.23 -5.80
CA PRO A 773 0.24 14.84 -6.23
C PRO A 773 1.50 14.12 -6.78
N VAL A 774 2.63 14.83 -6.96
CA VAL A 774 3.82 14.33 -7.70
C VAL A 774 5.10 14.26 -6.86
N LEU A 775 5.04 14.62 -5.56
CA LEU A 775 6.17 14.47 -4.63
C LEU A 775 5.66 13.83 -3.34
N PHE A 776 5.51 12.50 -3.35
CA PHE A 776 5.46 11.70 -2.11
C PHE A 776 6.83 11.09 -1.78
N THR A 777 7.89 11.76 -2.20
CA THR A 777 9.26 11.49 -1.79
C THR A 777 9.80 12.73 -1.06
N ASP A 778 10.12 12.52 0.22
CA ASP A 778 11.13 13.25 1.01
C ASP A 778 10.76 14.44 1.92
N PHE A 779 9.50 14.88 2.12
CA PHE A 779 9.23 15.97 3.10
C PHE A 779 8.01 15.79 4.03
N PHE A 780 8.31 15.75 5.35
CA PHE A 780 7.45 15.87 6.54
C PHE A 780 6.42 14.78 6.89
N GLY A 781 6.67 14.11 8.03
CA GLY A 781 5.81 13.09 8.64
C GLY A 781 4.65 13.64 9.48
N TYR A 782 3.64 14.25 8.85
CA TYR A 782 2.35 14.51 9.48
C TYR A 782 1.20 14.24 8.50
N ARG A 783 0.28 13.32 8.85
CA ARG A 783 -1.01 13.17 8.18
C ARG A 783 -2.09 13.86 9.01
N ALA A 784 -2.78 14.83 8.43
CA ALA A 784 -4.06 15.33 8.95
C ALA A 784 -5.19 14.53 8.28
N TYR A 785 -6.10 13.97 9.07
CA TYR A 785 -7.37 13.41 8.58
C TYR A 785 -8.45 14.48 8.68
N THR A 786 -9.09 14.82 7.56
CA THR A 786 -10.27 15.70 7.55
C THR A 786 -11.48 14.86 7.11
N PHE A 787 -12.38 14.56 8.03
CA PHE A 787 -13.69 13.99 7.71
C PHE A 787 -14.72 15.13 7.58
N TYR A 788 -15.47 15.14 6.48
CA TYR A 788 -16.58 16.08 6.29
C TYR A 788 -17.92 15.37 6.51
N THR A 789 -18.66 15.81 7.52
CA THR A 789 -20.12 15.62 7.58
C THR A 789 -20.77 16.91 8.05
N LYS A 790 -21.65 17.47 7.21
CA LYS A 790 -22.60 18.56 7.51
C LYS A 790 -22.02 19.90 8.02
N GLY A 791 -21.08 20.53 7.29
CA GLY A 791 -20.65 21.89 7.63
C GLY A 791 -20.05 22.06 9.04
N VAL A 792 -19.67 20.94 9.67
CA VAL A 792 -18.99 20.87 10.97
C VAL A 792 -17.61 20.28 10.71
N ILE A 793 -16.57 21.05 11.04
CA ILE A 793 -15.19 20.55 11.09
C ILE A 793 -15.00 19.91 12.47
N ILE A 794 -14.68 18.61 12.51
CA ILE A 794 -14.28 17.92 13.74
C ILE A 794 -12.76 17.91 13.79
N LEU A 795 -12.17 18.75 14.66
CA LEU A 795 -10.73 18.75 14.93
C LEU A 795 -10.40 17.71 16.00
N TYR A 796 -9.66 16.67 15.65
CA TYR A 796 -8.99 15.82 16.64
C TYR A 796 -7.70 16.51 17.09
N GLY A 797 -7.71 17.09 18.28
CA GLY A 797 -6.49 17.58 18.93
C GLY A 797 -5.73 16.43 19.57
N LEU A 798 -4.57 16.07 19.01
CA LEU A 798 -3.55 15.32 19.75
C LEU A 798 -2.95 16.27 20.79
N GLY A 799 -3.28 16.05 22.06
CA GLY A 799 -2.70 16.81 23.16
C GLY A 799 -1.19 16.59 23.21
N THR A 800 -0.44 17.69 23.14
CA THR A 800 0.99 17.69 23.47
C THR A 800 1.15 17.48 24.98
N PRO A 801 2.01 16.55 25.45
CA PRO A 801 2.52 16.60 26.80
C PRO A 801 3.49 17.79 26.90
N SER A 802 3.24 18.62 27.89
CA SER A 802 4.03 19.77 28.31
C SER A 802 5.51 19.44 28.47
N ASN A 803 6.38 20.29 27.91
CA ASN A 803 7.43 20.97 28.68
C ASN A 803 7.81 22.28 27.96
N GLU A 804 7.86 23.34 28.74
CA GLU A 804 8.12 24.72 28.31
C GLU A 804 9.56 24.86 27.80
N LYS A 805 9.72 25.74 26.79
CA LYS A 805 10.97 26.11 26.07
C LYS A 805 11.36 25.23 24.88
N THR A 806 10.53 25.20 23.83
CA THR A 806 10.99 25.07 22.43
C THR A 806 9.90 25.47 21.43
N GLY A 807 9.11 26.50 21.77
CA GLY A 807 7.99 26.99 20.97
C GLY A 807 8.34 28.09 19.95
N GLN A 808 9.61 28.40 19.75
CA GLN A 808 10.07 29.40 18.78
C GLN A 808 11.25 28.79 18.05
N ILE A 809 11.05 28.39 16.79
CA ILE A 809 12.05 28.41 15.68
C ILE A 809 11.46 27.78 14.40
N ILE A 810 10.46 26.89 14.45
CA ILE A 810 10.00 26.14 13.24
C ILE A 810 8.72 26.72 12.59
N VAL A 811 8.52 28.05 12.63
CA VAL A 811 7.39 28.70 11.93
C VAL A 811 7.84 29.90 11.08
N HIS A 812 9.10 30.32 11.18
CA HIS A 812 9.61 31.44 10.37
C HIS A 812 9.84 31.09 8.89
N GLU A 813 10.07 29.83 8.53
CA GLU A 813 10.40 29.46 7.13
C GLU A 813 9.18 29.34 6.21
N LEU A 814 7.99 29.01 6.74
CA LEU A 814 6.75 28.93 5.94
C LEU A 814 6.09 30.30 5.72
N LEU A 815 6.23 31.22 6.68
CA LEU A 815 5.61 32.55 6.59
C LEU A 815 6.45 33.55 5.79
N ALA A 816 7.79 33.41 5.76
CA ALA A 816 8.65 34.29 4.97
C ALA A 816 8.47 34.08 3.45
N HIS A 817 8.22 32.85 3.00
CA HIS A 817 7.94 32.53 1.58
C HIS A 817 6.57 33.02 1.13
N TYR A 818 5.58 33.08 2.03
CA TYR A 818 4.22 33.53 1.70
C TYR A 818 4.10 35.06 1.61
N TYR A 819 4.95 35.80 2.34
CA TYR A 819 4.92 37.27 2.39
C TYR A 819 5.75 37.97 1.31
N SER A 820 6.79 37.35 0.75
CA SER A 820 7.65 38.01 -0.25
C SER A 820 7.03 38.06 -1.66
N GLY A 821 6.21 37.07 -2.02
CA GLY A 821 5.57 37.00 -3.35
C GLY A 821 4.35 37.91 -3.54
N TYR A 822 3.73 38.38 -2.45
CA TYR A 822 2.51 39.21 -2.53
C TYR A 822 2.77 40.72 -2.61
N LYS A 823 4.03 41.16 -2.48
CA LYS A 823 4.36 42.60 -2.49
C LYS A 823 4.41 43.24 -3.89
N HIS A 824 4.36 42.46 -4.96
CA HIS A 824 4.62 42.98 -6.32
C HIS A 824 3.41 43.10 -7.24
N SER A 825 2.17 42.82 -6.81
CA SER A 825 0.99 42.93 -7.70
C SER A 825 -0.16 43.82 -7.20
N LEU A 826 0.06 44.67 -6.19
CA LEU A 826 -0.99 45.55 -5.63
C LEU A 826 -0.57 47.02 -5.49
N ALA A 827 0.43 47.47 -6.25
CA ALA A 827 0.90 48.86 -6.19
C ALA A 827 -0.08 49.88 -6.80
N ASP A 828 -1.13 49.45 -7.52
CA ASP A 828 -2.02 50.33 -8.27
C ASP A 828 -3.49 50.31 -7.82
N ASP A 829 -3.80 49.77 -6.64
CA ASP A 829 -5.17 49.80 -6.08
C ASP A 829 -5.40 51.05 -5.19
N PRO A 830 -6.29 52.00 -5.59
CA PRO A 830 -6.62 53.18 -4.80
C PRO A 830 -7.28 52.89 -3.45
N ALA A 831 -7.76 51.67 -3.19
CA ALA A 831 -8.42 51.27 -1.94
C ALA A 831 -7.45 51.04 -0.76
N TRP A 832 -6.12 51.06 -0.99
CA TRP A 832 -5.11 50.79 0.04
C TRP A 832 -4.58 52.02 0.81
N LYS A 833 -5.07 53.23 0.55
CA LYS A 833 -4.61 54.45 1.23
C LYS A 833 -5.27 54.76 2.59
N GLY A 834 -6.07 53.85 3.14
CA GLY A 834 -6.89 54.11 4.33
C GLY A 834 -6.42 53.51 5.67
N TRP A 835 -5.33 52.72 5.71
CA TRP A 835 -4.99 51.89 6.87
C TRP A 835 -3.54 52.01 7.38
N GLU A 836 -2.91 53.18 7.22
CA GLU A 836 -1.65 53.51 7.91
C GLU A 836 -1.89 54.26 9.22
N GLN A 837 -2.43 53.59 10.24
CA GLN A 837 -2.21 53.99 11.64
C GLN A 837 -2.29 52.73 12.50
N PHE A 838 -1.16 52.10 12.81
CA PHE A 838 -0.78 51.63 14.15
C PHE A 838 0.55 50.86 14.10
N ILE A 839 1.49 51.33 14.93
CA ILE A 839 2.81 50.79 15.29
C ILE A 839 3.91 50.98 14.23
N THR A 840 4.74 51.99 14.46
CA THR A 840 5.97 52.18 13.68
C THR A 840 7.10 51.30 14.24
N GLN A 841 8.01 50.85 13.37
CA GLN A 841 9.17 50.01 13.71
C GLN A 841 10.04 50.61 14.84
N SER A 842 10.03 51.95 14.99
CA SER A 842 10.74 52.66 16.07
C SER A 842 10.13 52.47 17.48
N GLU A 843 8.89 52.01 17.59
CA GLU A 843 8.22 51.75 18.88
C GLU A 843 8.47 50.33 19.39
N MET A 844 8.74 49.36 18.50
CA MET A 844 9.13 48.01 18.89
C MET A 844 10.59 47.95 19.38
N GLU A 845 11.50 48.70 18.76
CA GLU A 845 12.91 48.78 19.19
C GLU A 845 13.03 49.40 20.60
N LYS A 846 12.16 50.36 20.97
CA LYS A 846 12.11 50.94 22.32
C LYS A 846 11.56 49.97 23.39
N TRP A 847 10.84 48.92 22.99
CA TRP A 847 10.32 47.89 23.91
C TRP A 847 11.36 46.80 24.21
N GLU A 848 12.15 46.40 23.22
CA GLU A 848 13.23 45.41 23.40
C GLU A 848 14.39 45.95 24.26
N GLU A 849 14.70 47.25 24.13
CA GLU A 849 15.73 47.91 24.93
C GLU A 849 15.34 48.02 26.42
N LYS A 850 14.03 48.25 26.70
CA LYS A 850 13.50 48.35 28.08
C LYS A 850 13.51 47.01 28.83
N ILE A 851 13.20 45.91 28.14
CA ILE A 851 13.19 44.56 28.72
C ILE A 851 14.62 44.08 29.00
N SER A 852 15.55 44.35 28.07
CA SER A 852 16.96 43.98 28.21
C SER A 852 17.66 44.71 29.36
N CYS A 853 17.35 46.01 29.56
CA CYS A 853 17.90 46.78 30.68
C CYS A 853 17.36 46.34 32.06
N GLN A 854 16.09 45.96 32.17
CA GLN A 854 15.49 45.53 33.46
C GLN A 854 15.98 44.15 33.92
N VAL A 855 16.21 43.22 32.98
CA VAL A 855 16.79 41.90 33.27
C VAL A 855 18.26 42.03 33.68
N ALA A 856 19.01 42.93 33.02
CA ALA A 856 20.41 43.20 33.35
C ALA A 856 20.59 43.90 34.72
N GLU A 857 19.65 44.76 35.15
CA GLU A 857 19.67 45.36 36.49
C GLU A 857 19.30 44.38 37.61
N TRP A 858 18.42 43.40 37.33
CA TRP A 858 18.05 42.36 38.29
C TRP A 858 19.19 41.37 38.57
N ILE A 859 19.95 40.99 37.54
CA ILE A 859 21.15 40.13 37.67
C ILE A 859 22.28 40.86 38.40
N ARG A 860 22.44 42.17 38.16
CA ARG A 860 23.46 43.01 38.84
C ARG A 860 23.17 43.23 40.32
N LYS A 861 21.89 43.33 40.72
CA LYS A 861 21.48 43.58 42.11
C LYS A 861 21.54 42.35 43.01
N ASN A 862 21.47 41.13 42.46
CA ASN A 862 21.29 39.89 43.23
C ASN A 862 22.46 38.92 43.08
N GLY A 863 23.69 39.44 42.87
CA GLY A 863 24.88 38.68 42.50
C GLY A 863 24.99 37.28 43.12
N GLY A 864 24.93 36.25 42.28
CA GLY A 864 25.14 34.85 42.67
C GLY A 864 24.15 33.89 42.02
N ASN A 865 24.69 32.82 41.44
CA ASN A 865 24.05 31.81 40.59
C ASN A 865 22.80 31.16 41.23
N PRO A 866 21.60 31.16 40.59
CA PRO A 866 20.42 30.57 41.20
C PRO A 866 20.34 29.05 40.97
N ASP A 867 20.09 28.35 42.09
CA ASP A 867 19.86 26.93 42.29
C ASP A 867 18.74 26.37 41.38
N PRO A 868 18.89 25.19 40.74
CA PRO A 868 17.92 24.61 39.80
C PRO A 868 16.52 24.32 40.36
N LYS A 869 16.30 24.45 41.67
CA LYS A 869 15.02 24.09 42.31
C LYS A 869 13.89 25.12 42.24
N TYR A 870 14.09 26.30 41.63
CA TYR A 870 13.05 27.35 41.60
C TYR A 870 12.63 27.86 40.22
N ILE A 871 13.06 27.24 39.12
CA ILE A 871 12.51 27.55 37.79
C ILE A 871 11.38 26.57 37.49
N GLY A 872 10.20 26.88 38.01
CA GLY A 872 9.00 26.06 37.84
C GLY A 872 7.76 26.81 38.26
N LYS A 873 7.56 28.01 37.71
CA LYS A 873 6.27 28.70 37.57
C LYS A 873 6.31 29.65 36.40
#